data_AF-A0A831USX1-F1
#
_entry.id   AF-A0A831USX1-F1
#
_cell.length_a   1.000
_cell.length_b   1.000
_cell.length_c   1.000
_cell.angle_alpha   90.00
_cell.angle_beta   90.00
_cell.angle_gamma   90.00
#
_symmetry.space_group_name_H-M   'P 1'
#
loop_
_entity.id
_entity.type
_entity.pdbx_description
1 polymer ?
#
loop_
_entity_poly.entity_id
_entity_poly.type
_entity_poly.pdbx_seq_one_letter_code
_entity_poly.pdbx_strand_id
1 'polypeptide(L)'
;MRRLLFMGLLGACLNNALWTQQGVSINYIARATACEADANKDGCSDGWYARYSQGVSSEHVELSLDHTIRFSGTASQRIRLQRTSGASGSFSIFAPVSFDSSFAPQVGEPLLVRVAVRAEGFQNATYRVYLSTGGREVNLLPESSQDTGGWQQLAVVAPVELNQSGRPSFSLSIRISVQEGAARGVLWFDEACVLSSRAAARADTLPNGMKICLGSAWPVGDPYAYLSGAPIKLVLGSDAIGRVLQYHYPDTIWAPYTYFAGTLWTEGYRHNADLYNYDDLVQNHPDWFLLDQNGQRIAVDYSYYVDIGRPEVRERAWQSLRDFLNRCGRPRYVYLDNTDMLVGPNRFNPPNYPTNEAWVNAVVGWFEYVGSRMRQEFGATFVPNAAWAPGFWNRGLPGYPDAPGVATLPYIGGWLLEHFAVKAERDNRNSVPSYGAASGSSGPQSWNRRLLRDSIRLVTENPDKIAALMPTFWLGLPDSQKHVRYAIALCLIVQHENTYVHLDPRFQKNDYPTGYYPPELFIPLGKPIGNFRIQDGDIIVGGLFIRDYQNGIVLVNPRHDRSYTFTVPRDLYDWDRNLIRAGTQLTIEPHTGLVLWSAPDISISLSPTSVEVLPGETVQFTVTYRNTGTAPGTNVRIAVPLPDGMTLVGSNPTATVENGQVVWVVPNIPVNGTGTLRFTVRVQ
;
A
#
# COMPACT_ATOMS: atom_id res chain seq x y z
N MET A 1 36.93 -13.95 53.39
CA MET A 1 35.46 -13.92 53.22
C MET A 1 35.14 -13.62 51.75
N ARG A 2 34.29 -14.46 51.14
CA ARG A 2 33.57 -14.35 49.85
C ARG A 2 34.34 -14.05 48.54
N ARG A 3 34.38 -15.10 47.72
CA ARG A 3 34.52 -15.19 46.25
C ARG A 3 33.14 -15.08 45.55
N LEU A 4 33.16 -14.76 44.24
CA LEU A 4 32.53 -15.46 43.09
C LEU A 4 31.72 -14.58 42.08
N LEU A 5 32.26 -14.54 40.84
CA LEU A 5 31.67 -14.64 39.49
C LEU A 5 30.40 -13.86 39.10
N PHE A 6 30.47 -13.16 37.95
CA PHE A 6 29.73 -13.57 36.73
C PHE A 6 30.38 -12.98 35.46
N MET A 7 30.91 -13.88 34.63
CA MET A 7 31.28 -13.71 33.21
C MET A 7 30.38 -14.70 32.44
N GLY A 8 29.82 -14.29 31.29
CA GLY A 8 28.99 -15.10 30.38
C GLY A 8 27.67 -14.39 30.08
N LEU A 9 27.21 -14.13 28.85
CA LEU A 9 27.52 -14.70 27.54
C LEU A 9 27.33 -13.61 26.46
N LEU A 10 28.41 -13.29 25.75
CA LEU A 10 28.38 -12.91 24.34
C LEU A 10 28.31 -14.22 23.55
N GLY A 11 27.20 -14.49 22.87
CA GLY A 11 27.02 -15.71 22.10
C GLY A 11 25.72 -15.70 21.28
N ALA A 12 25.89 -15.79 19.96
CA ALA A 12 24.87 -16.02 18.93
C ALA A 12 23.96 -14.84 18.53
N CYS A 13 24.55 -13.85 17.87
CA CYS A 13 23.92 -13.27 16.68
C CYS A 13 23.94 -14.35 15.58
N LEU A 14 22.91 -15.20 15.54
CA LEU A 14 22.60 -16.03 14.38
C LEU A 14 21.41 -15.37 13.68
N ASN A 15 21.56 -15.15 12.37
CA ASN A 15 20.60 -14.52 11.47
C ASN A 15 19.17 -15.00 11.71
N ASN A 16 18.40 -14.24 12.48
CA ASN A 16 16.96 -14.31 12.50
C ASN A 16 16.46 -13.71 11.19
N ALA A 17 16.17 -14.55 10.20
CA ALA A 17 15.05 -14.29 9.30
C ALA A 17 13.77 -14.84 9.98
N LEU A 18 13.54 -14.43 11.24
CA LEU A 18 12.18 -14.39 11.75
C LEU A 18 11.53 -13.29 10.92
N TRP A 19 10.56 -13.68 10.10
CA TRP A 19 9.58 -12.76 9.56
C TRP A 19 9.07 -11.90 10.72
N THR A 20 9.55 -10.66 10.81
CA THR A 20 9.10 -9.71 11.82
C THR A 20 7.65 -9.39 11.50
N GLN A 21 6.74 -10.16 12.08
CA GLN A 21 5.33 -9.78 12.09
C GLN A 21 5.21 -8.69 13.15
N GLN A 22 5.06 -7.45 12.69
CA GLN A 22 4.75 -6.35 13.60
C GLN A 22 3.28 -6.47 13.99
N GLY A 23 3.03 -6.87 15.24
CA GLY A 23 1.70 -6.80 15.84
C GLY A 23 1.36 -5.35 16.14
N VAL A 24 0.26 -4.85 15.60
CA VAL A 24 -0.19 -3.47 15.79
C VAL A 24 -1.60 -3.46 16.36
N SER A 25 -1.80 -2.78 17.48
CA SER A 25 -3.14 -2.57 18.05
C SER A 25 -4.03 -1.84 17.05
N ILE A 26 -5.27 -2.31 16.92
CA ILE A 26 -6.23 -1.75 15.97
C ILE A 26 -6.85 -0.49 16.58
N ASN A 27 -6.87 0.60 15.80
CA ASN A 27 -7.52 1.87 16.14
C ASN A 27 -8.65 2.09 15.14
N TYR A 28 -9.89 1.94 15.57
CA TYR A 28 -11.05 1.97 14.67
C TYR A 28 -11.39 3.36 14.12
N ILE A 29 -10.72 4.40 14.61
CA ILE A 29 -10.83 5.77 14.10
C ILE A 29 -9.45 6.31 13.69
N ALA A 30 -8.55 5.46 13.18
CA ALA A 30 -7.17 5.83 12.84
C ALA A 30 -7.07 7.05 11.90
N ARG A 31 -8.01 7.21 10.96
CA ARG A 31 -8.08 8.39 10.06
C ARG A 31 -8.36 9.71 10.81
N ALA A 32 -9.07 9.62 11.93
CA ALA A 32 -9.59 10.73 12.73
C ALA A 32 -8.68 11.12 13.91
N THR A 33 -7.56 10.40 14.13
CA THR A 33 -6.82 10.46 15.40
C THR A 33 -6.20 11.81 15.71
N ALA A 34 -5.22 12.24 14.91
CA ALA A 34 -4.38 13.39 15.24
C ALA A 34 -4.97 14.73 14.79
N CYS A 35 -6.16 14.72 14.18
CA CYS A 35 -6.82 15.92 13.69
C CYS A 35 -5.96 16.81 12.75
N GLU A 36 -5.12 16.17 11.91
CA GLU A 36 -4.11 16.87 11.09
C GLU A 36 -4.48 17.05 9.62
N ALA A 37 -5.66 16.57 9.19
CA ALA A 37 -6.05 16.62 7.79
C ALA A 37 -7.54 16.87 7.60
N ASP A 38 -7.84 17.70 6.61
CA ASP A 38 -9.17 18.11 6.14
C ASP A 38 -9.16 18.03 4.60
N ALA A 39 -9.00 16.82 4.09
CA ALA A 39 -8.89 16.58 2.67
C ALA A 39 -10.20 16.92 1.95
N ASN A 40 -11.38 16.96 2.56
CA ASN A 40 -12.62 17.36 1.89
C ASN A 40 -12.93 18.87 2.01
N LYS A 41 -12.14 19.64 2.77
CA LYS A 41 -12.25 21.10 2.94
C LYS A 41 -13.59 21.51 3.57
N ASP A 42 -14.04 20.76 4.57
CA ASP A 42 -15.27 21.05 5.30
C ASP A 42 -15.02 21.65 6.70
N GLY A 43 -13.75 21.88 7.07
CA GLY A 43 -13.32 22.38 8.37
C GLY A 43 -13.31 21.32 9.47
N CYS A 44 -13.77 20.10 9.19
CA CYS A 44 -13.67 18.94 10.06
C CYS A 44 -12.42 18.13 9.70
N SER A 45 -11.74 17.62 10.72
CA SER A 45 -10.73 16.61 10.49
C SER A 45 -11.39 15.38 9.86
N ASP A 46 -10.77 14.86 8.82
CA ASP A 46 -11.19 13.65 8.13
C ASP A 46 -11.47 12.49 9.10
N GLY A 47 -12.67 11.90 9.01
CA GLY A 47 -13.13 10.84 9.90
C GLY A 47 -14.00 11.31 11.07
N TRP A 48 -14.10 12.63 11.28
CA TRP A 48 -15.11 13.25 12.13
C TRP A 48 -16.29 13.76 11.32
N TYR A 49 -17.46 13.79 11.95
CA TYR A 49 -18.71 14.23 11.34
C TYR A 49 -19.42 15.22 12.25
N ALA A 50 -19.91 16.31 11.67
CA ALA A 50 -20.67 17.33 12.36
C ALA A 50 -22.19 17.13 12.23
N ARG A 51 -22.93 17.43 13.30
CA ARG A 51 -24.38 17.45 13.34
C ARG A 51 -24.88 18.68 14.08
N TYR A 52 -25.88 19.32 13.49
CA TYR A 52 -26.59 20.47 14.04
C TYR A 52 -28.00 20.04 14.47
N SER A 53 -28.49 20.61 15.56
CA SER A 53 -29.87 20.44 16.03
C SER A 53 -30.53 21.81 16.21
N GLN A 54 -31.86 21.83 16.40
CA GLN A 54 -32.66 23.05 16.49
C GLN A 54 -31.99 24.13 17.33
N GLY A 55 -31.94 25.38 16.86
CA GLY A 55 -31.31 26.50 17.57
C GLY A 55 -29.82 26.72 17.25
N VAL A 56 -29.15 25.77 16.59
CA VAL A 56 -27.76 25.88 16.10
C VAL A 56 -27.70 25.50 14.62
N SER A 57 -26.86 26.19 13.85
CA SER A 57 -26.65 25.98 12.40
C SER A 57 -25.16 26.18 12.09
N SER A 58 -24.76 25.90 10.85
CA SER A 58 -23.38 26.09 10.38
C SER A 58 -22.89 27.54 10.46
N GLU A 59 -23.80 28.52 10.48
CA GLU A 59 -23.43 29.94 10.64
C GLU A 59 -22.99 30.28 12.08
N HIS A 60 -23.39 29.46 13.05
CA HIS A 60 -23.09 29.67 14.47
C HIS A 60 -21.82 28.97 14.93
N VAL A 61 -21.30 28.02 14.14
CA VAL A 61 -20.16 27.17 14.51
C VAL A 61 -19.15 27.18 13.39
N GLU A 62 -17.97 27.72 13.67
CA GLU A 62 -16.83 27.65 12.77
C GLU A 62 -16.00 26.40 13.12
N LEU A 63 -15.86 25.50 12.15
CA LEU A 63 -14.99 24.33 12.23
C LEU A 63 -13.72 24.62 11.42
N SER A 64 -12.58 24.32 12.01
CA SER A 64 -11.27 24.57 11.39
C SER A 64 -10.19 23.72 12.06
N LEU A 65 -9.11 23.41 11.34
CA LEU A 65 -7.89 22.93 11.97
C LEU A 65 -7.06 24.10 12.51
N ASP A 66 -6.66 24.05 13.78
CA ASP A 66 -5.84 25.07 14.43
C ASP A 66 -4.38 24.62 14.52
N HIS A 67 -3.51 25.29 13.78
CA HIS A 67 -2.08 24.98 13.73
C HIS A 67 -1.30 25.62 14.88
N THR A 68 -1.93 26.44 15.73
CA THR A 68 -1.25 27.16 16.82
C THR A 68 -1.55 26.56 18.18
N ILE A 69 -2.83 26.26 18.44
CA ILE A 69 -3.30 25.59 19.65
C ILE A 69 -3.52 24.13 19.28
N ARG A 70 -2.59 23.27 19.67
CA ARG A 70 -2.64 21.82 19.43
C ARG A 70 -2.09 21.06 20.62
N PHE A 71 -2.46 19.79 20.76
CA PHE A 71 -1.93 18.94 21.82
C PHE A 71 -0.59 18.34 21.38
N SER A 72 -0.54 17.86 20.14
CA SER A 72 0.63 17.26 19.50
C SER A 72 0.61 17.59 17.99
N GLY A 73 1.53 16.99 17.23
CA GLY A 73 1.47 17.03 15.77
C GLY A 73 1.53 18.44 15.15
N THR A 74 0.75 18.63 14.10
CA THR A 74 0.74 19.80 13.22
C THR A 74 -0.53 20.65 13.34
N ALA A 75 -1.63 20.09 13.84
CA ALA A 75 -2.89 20.81 14.07
C ALA A 75 -3.74 20.11 15.15
N SER A 76 -4.79 20.77 15.62
CA SER A 76 -5.90 20.13 16.34
C SER A 76 -7.24 20.56 15.73
N GLN A 77 -8.32 19.81 15.96
CA GLN A 77 -9.64 20.26 15.56
C GLN A 77 -10.11 21.39 16.48
N ARG A 78 -10.48 22.53 15.90
CA ARG A 78 -11.14 23.63 16.62
C ARG A 78 -12.63 23.69 16.27
N ILE A 79 -13.42 23.96 17.30
CA ILE A 79 -14.85 24.28 17.23
C ILE A 79 -15.03 25.64 17.89
N ARG A 80 -15.35 26.67 17.10
CA ARG A 80 -15.66 28.00 17.63
C ARG A 80 -17.15 28.26 17.53
N LEU A 81 -17.82 28.30 18.68
CA LEU A 81 -19.21 28.70 18.80
C LEU A 81 -19.28 30.22 18.91
N GLN A 82 -20.05 30.84 18.01
CA GLN A 82 -20.39 32.25 18.08
C GLN A 82 -21.82 32.47 17.58
N ARG A 83 -22.73 32.76 18.51
CA ARG A 83 -24.15 32.98 18.22
C ARG A 83 -24.65 34.24 18.92
N THR A 84 -25.34 35.10 18.19
CA THR A 84 -25.82 36.39 18.69
C THR A 84 -27.24 36.33 19.26
N SER A 85 -28.08 35.42 18.76
CA SER A 85 -29.46 35.17 19.26
C SER A 85 -29.96 33.80 18.77
N GLY A 86 -31.11 33.34 19.29
CA GLY A 86 -31.82 32.16 18.79
C GLY A 86 -32.28 31.21 19.90
N ALA A 87 -33.06 30.20 19.54
CA ALA A 87 -33.56 29.17 20.46
C ALA A 87 -32.43 28.30 21.06
N SER A 88 -32.73 27.61 22.16
CA SER A 88 -31.85 26.57 22.71
C SER A 88 -31.59 25.45 21.69
N GLY A 89 -30.41 24.85 21.76
CA GLY A 89 -30.00 23.85 20.79
C GLY A 89 -28.71 23.14 21.11
N SER A 90 -28.22 22.36 20.15
CA SER A 90 -26.89 21.75 20.27
C SER A 90 -26.18 21.54 18.94
N PHE A 91 -24.86 21.54 19.02
CA PHE A 91 -23.93 21.06 18.01
C PHE A 91 -23.28 19.76 18.53
N SER A 92 -23.03 18.80 17.65
CA SER A 92 -22.23 17.61 17.99
C SER A 92 -21.23 17.30 16.89
N ILE A 93 -20.03 16.90 17.28
CA ILE A 93 -19.02 16.32 16.38
C ILE A 93 -18.64 14.94 16.89
N PHE A 94 -18.59 13.95 16.00
CA PHE A 94 -18.44 12.55 16.38
C PHE A 94 -17.61 11.75 15.38
N ALA A 95 -16.91 10.74 15.90
CA ALA A 95 -16.15 9.76 15.13
C ALA A 95 -16.79 8.37 15.37
N PRO A 96 -17.56 7.83 14.40
CA PRO A 96 -18.18 6.53 14.52
C PRO A 96 -17.20 5.40 14.21
N VAL A 97 -17.33 4.29 14.92
CA VAL A 97 -16.70 3.03 14.53
C VAL A 97 -17.55 2.38 13.44
N SER A 98 -16.92 2.01 12.32
CA SER A 98 -17.58 1.24 11.26
C SER A 98 -17.68 -0.23 11.64
N PHE A 99 -18.90 -0.77 11.62
CA PHE A 99 -19.17 -2.18 11.83
C PHE A 99 -19.28 -2.99 10.53
N ASP A 100 -19.17 -2.32 9.37
CA ASP A 100 -19.11 -2.95 8.04
C ASP A 100 -17.66 -3.24 7.60
N SER A 101 -16.69 -3.00 8.49
CA SER A 101 -15.27 -3.21 8.24
C SER A 101 -14.84 -4.67 8.45
N SER A 102 -13.85 -5.12 7.69
CA SER A 102 -13.25 -6.47 7.74
C SER A 102 -12.66 -6.80 9.11
N PHE A 103 -12.29 -5.78 9.90
CA PHE A 103 -11.79 -5.92 11.26
C PHE A 103 -12.72 -5.35 12.33
N ALA A 104 -14.02 -5.16 12.04
CA ALA A 104 -14.97 -4.57 12.98
C ALA A 104 -14.92 -5.18 14.40
N PRO A 105 -15.16 -4.38 15.46
CA PRO A 105 -15.19 -4.88 16.81
C PRO A 105 -16.42 -5.74 17.09
N GLN A 106 -16.27 -6.71 17.99
CA GLN A 106 -17.33 -7.64 18.35
C GLN A 106 -18.21 -7.08 19.48
N VAL A 107 -19.50 -7.45 19.52
CA VAL A 107 -20.37 -7.12 20.66
C VAL A 107 -19.75 -7.69 21.95
N GLY A 108 -19.66 -6.86 22.99
CA GLY A 108 -18.99 -7.18 24.25
C GLY A 108 -17.48 -6.91 24.25
N GLU A 109 -16.84 -6.64 23.10
CA GLU A 109 -15.42 -6.30 23.03
C GLU A 109 -15.15 -4.99 23.78
N PRO A 110 -14.28 -4.98 24.80
CA PRO A 110 -13.91 -3.76 25.51
C PRO A 110 -12.95 -2.93 24.65
N LEU A 111 -13.33 -1.68 24.38
CA LEU A 111 -12.51 -0.73 23.63
C LEU A 111 -12.02 0.38 24.55
N LEU A 112 -10.72 0.71 24.45
CA LEU A 112 -10.14 1.88 25.11
C LEU A 112 -10.34 3.10 24.23
N VAL A 113 -11.09 4.08 24.74
CA VAL A 113 -11.30 5.37 24.10
C VAL A 113 -10.43 6.41 24.78
N ARG A 114 -9.71 7.23 24.01
CA ARG A 114 -8.95 8.38 24.51
C ARG A 114 -9.17 9.59 23.61
N VAL A 115 -9.04 10.78 24.19
CA VAL A 115 -9.05 12.06 23.45
C VAL A 115 -8.43 13.15 24.34
N ALA A 116 -7.65 14.04 23.76
CA ALA A 116 -7.20 15.27 24.41
C ALA A 116 -8.19 16.40 24.10
N VAL A 117 -8.60 17.17 25.12
CA VAL A 117 -9.58 18.26 24.97
C VAL A 117 -9.12 19.50 25.72
N ARG A 118 -9.36 20.67 25.12
CA ARG A 118 -9.20 21.99 25.74
C ARG A 118 -10.45 22.81 25.44
N ALA A 119 -11.00 23.51 26.42
CA ALA A 119 -12.16 24.37 26.22
C ALA A 119 -11.99 25.69 26.98
N GLU A 120 -12.43 26.79 26.33
CA GLU A 120 -12.26 28.14 26.85
C GLU A 120 -13.45 29.05 26.51
N GLY A 121 -13.80 29.94 27.44
CA GLY A 121 -14.68 31.07 27.20
C GLY A 121 -16.14 30.71 26.95
N PHE A 122 -16.60 29.56 27.45
CA PHE A 122 -17.98 29.12 27.30
C PHE A 122 -18.95 30.03 28.09
N GLN A 123 -19.93 30.60 27.40
CA GLN A 123 -20.96 31.46 28.00
C GLN A 123 -22.30 31.17 27.36
N ASN A 124 -23.32 31.00 28.22
CA ASN A 124 -24.66 30.57 27.82
C ASN A 124 -24.67 29.27 26.97
N ALA A 125 -23.61 28.47 27.15
CA ALA A 125 -23.35 27.22 26.48
C ALA A 125 -22.56 26.31 27.41
N THR A 126 -22.72 25.00 27.21
CA THR A 126 -21.99 23.94 27.89
C THR A 126 -21.39 23.00 26.86
N TYR A 127 -20.38 22.24 27.26
CA TYR A 127 -19.77 21.19 26.46
C TYR A 127 -19.63 19.90 27.25
N ARG A 128 -19.63 18.77 26.54
CA ARG A 128 -19.53 17.41 27.10
C ARG A 128 -18.76 16.52 26.14
N VAL A 129 -17.94 15.62 26.69
CA VAL A 129 -17.20 14.59 25.93
C VAL A 129 -17.68 13.23 26.38
N TYR A 130 -18.19 12.42 25.46
CA TYR A 130 -18.81 11.14 25.81
C TYR A 130 -18.65 10.11 24.69
N LEU A 131 -18.78 8.87 25.08
CA LEU A 131 -18.89 7.73 24.18
C LEU A 131 -20.37 7.31 24.10
N SER A 132 -20.88 7.08 22.90
CA SER A 132 -22.11 6.31 22.69
C SER A 132 -21.74 4.85 22.39
N THR A 133 -22.31 3.90 23.14
CA THR A 133 -22.23 2.45 22.85
C THR A 133 -23.62 1.84 22.97
N GLY A 134 -24.12 1.23 21.89
CA GLY A 134 -25.50 0.76 21.82
C GLY A 134 -26.53 1.87 22.14
N GLY A 135 -27.32 1.69 23.20
CA GLY A 135 -28.26 2.69 23.72
C GLY A 135 -27.72 3.55 24.88
N ARG A 136 -26.46 3.37 25.28
CA ARG A 136 -25.84 3.97 26.47
C ARG A 136 -24.87 5.08 26.09
N GLU A 137 -24.85 6.15 26.88
CA GLU A 137 -23.80 7.17 26.83
C GLU A 137 -22.90 7.06 28.08
N VAL A 138 -21.58 7.11 27.88
CA VAL A 138 -20.58 7.05 28.96
C VAL A 138 -19.75 8.33 28.92
N ASN A 139 -19.70 9.06 30.03
CA ASN A 139 -18.95 10.32 30.11
C ASN A 139 -17.44 10.07 30.16
N LEU A 140 -16.71 10.76 29.30
CA LEU A 140 -15.28 11.01 29.46
C LEU A 140 -15.06 12.32 30.21
N LEU A 141 -15.86 13.34 29.88
CA LEU A 141 -15.98 14.59 30.60
C LEU A 141 -17.48 14.95 30.71
N PRO A 142 -18.04 15.03 31.93
CA PRO A 142 -19.43 15.42 32.13
C PRO A 142 -19.67 16.87 31.66
N GLU A 143 -20.94 17.24 31.55
CA GLU A 143 -21.34 18.56 31.07
C GLU A 143 -20.73 19.68 31.93
N SER A 144 -20.08 20.65 31.28
CA SER A 144 -19.38 21.77 31.92
C SER A 144 -19.49 23.04 31.08
N SER A 145 -19.41 24.20 31.73
CA SER A 145 -19.19 25.51 31.10
C SER A 145 -17.87 26.15 31.52
N GLN A 146 -17.09 25.49 32.38
CA GLN A 146 -15.84 26.02 32.92
C GLN A 146 -14.70 25.80 31.93
N ASP A 147 -13.71 26.69 31.95
CA ASP A 147 -12.47 26.47 31.20
C ASP A 147 -11.74 25.22 31.71
N THR A 148 -11.11 24.47 30.82
CA THR A 148 -10.35 23.26 31.20
C THR A 148 -9.01 23.59 31.87
N GLY A 149 -8.56 24.85 31.81
CA GLY A 149 -7.25 25.28 32.31
C GLY A 149 -6.07 24.79 31.46
N GLY A 150 -6.31 24.48 30.18
CA GLY A 150 -5.33 23.87 29.27
C GLY A 150 -5.83 22.53 28.73
N TRP A 151 -4.92 21.74 28.16
CA TRP A 151 -5.24 20.42 27.62
C TRP A 151 -5.48 19.39 28.73
N GLN A 152 -6.57 18.63 28.63
CA GLN A 152 -6.88 17.48 29.47
C GLN A 152 -6.95 16.23 28.62
N GLN A 153 -6.23 15.19 29.03
CA GLN A 153 -6.30 13.89 28.37
C GLN A 153 -7.34 13.00 29.06
N LEU A 154 -8.37 12.62 28.32
CA LEU A 154 -9.50 11.85 28.81
C LEU A 154 -9.38 10.41 28.32
N ALA A 155 -9.86 9.46 29.13
CA ALA A 155 -9.89 8.05 28.74
C ALA A 155 -11.02 7.28 29.43
N VAL A 156 -11.58 6.29 28.73
CA VAL A 156 -12.54 5.34 29.29
C VAL A 156 -12.43 4.00 28.57
N VAL A 157 -12.79 2.91 29.24
CA VAL A 157 -12.99 1.60 28.61
C VAL A 157 -14.47 1.26 28.67
N ALA A 158 -15.04 0.87 27.54
CA ALA A 158 -16.42 0.41 27.47
C ALA A 158 -16.59 -0.71 26.43
N PRO A 159 -17.49 -1.67 26.67
CA PRO A 159 -17.80 -2.70 25.70
C PRO A 159 -18.61 -2.15 24.53
N VAL A 160 -18.48 -2.77 23.36
CA VAL A 160 -19.42 -2.58 22.24
C VAL A 160 -20.78 -3.16 22.60
N GLU A 161 -21.82 -2.36 22.46
CA GLU A 161 -23.20 -2.74 22.79
C GLU A 161 -24.14 -2.61 21.57
N LEU A 162 -25.28 -3.29 21.67
CA LEU A 162 -26.34 -3.22 20.68
C LEU A 162 -27.23 -2.00 20.92
N ASN A 163 -27.63 -1.33 19.85
CA ASN A 163 -28.63 -0.27 19.89
C ASN A 163 -30.07 -0.85 19.94
N GLN A 164 -31.07 0.03 19.99
CA GLN A 164 -32.48 -0.36 20.05
C GLN A 164 -32.95 -1.20 18.85
N SER A 165 -32.27 -1.12 17.71
CA SER A 165 -32.53 -1.91 16.50
C SER A 165 -31.75 -3.23 16.47
N GLY A 166 -31.07 -3.61 17.55
CA GLY A 166 -30.27 -4.83 17.63
C GLY A 166 -28.98 -4.80 16.81
N ARG A 167 -28.50 -3.61 16.41
CA ARG A 167 -27.23 -3.45 15.67
C ARG A 167 -26.14 -2.91 16.59
N PRO A 168 -24.88 -3.38 16.46
CA PRO A 168 -23.78 -2.82 17.24
C PRO A 168 -23.58 -1.34 16.90
N SER A 169 -23.24 -0.53 17.90
CA SER A 169 -22.97 0.89 17.73
C SER A 169 -21.93 1.36 18.72
N PHE A 170 -20.97 2.17 18.26
CA PHE A 170 -19.90 2.71 19.08
C PHE A 170 -19.38 4.01 18.45
N SER A 171 -19.37 5.12 19.17
CA SER A 171 -18.92 6.41 18.64
C SER A 171 -18.42 7.36 19.73
N LEU A 172 -17.22 7.89 19.56
CA LEU A 172 -16.72 9.01 20.36
C LEU A 172 -17.40 10.30 19.89
N SER A 173 -17.91 11.10 20.83
CA SER A 173 -18.69 12.30 20.55
C SER A 173 -18.33 13.46 21.49
N ILE A 174 -18.39 14.67 20.94
CA ILE A 174 -18.35 15.93 21.69
C ILE A 174 -19.63 16.68 21.37
N ARG A 175 -20.36 17.11 22.40
CA ARG A 175 -21.58 17.92 22.26
C ARG A 175 -21.38 19.28 22.88
N ILE A 176 -21.80 20.32 22.18
CA ILE A 176 -21.94 21.68 22.69
C ILE A 176 -23.44 22.01 22.75
N SER A 177 -23.96 22.25 23.94
CA SER A 177 -25.36 22.66 24.15
C SER A 177 -25.40 24.17 24.35
N VAL A 178 -26.40 24.83 23.75
CA VAL A 178 -26.61 26.28 23.89
C VAL A 178 -27.99 26.56 24.45
N GLN A 179 -28.11 27.54 25.32
CA GLN A 179 -29.41 28.01 25.84
C GLN A 179 -30.02 29.05 24.90
N GLU A 180 -31.22 29.54 25.17
CA GLU A 180 -31.79 30.65 24.38
C GLU A 180 -30.94 31.92 24.50
N GLY A 181 -30.80 32.67 23.40
CA GLY A 181 -30.06 33.94 23.35
C GLY A 181 -28.62 33.83 22.82
N ALA A 182 -27.80 34.85 23.08
CA ALA A 182 -26.41 34.85 22.64
C ALA A 182 -25.60 33.75 23.34
N ALA A 183 -24.69 33.06 22.63
CA ALA A 183 -23.83 32.03 23.18
C ALA A 183 -22.46 32.03 22.50
N ARG A 184 -21.42 31.69 23.26
CA ARG A 184 -20.04 31.59 22.75
C ARG A 184 -19.23 30.54 23.49
N GLY A 185 -18.14 30.10 22.86
CA GLY A 185 -17.15 29.22 23.45
C GLY A 185 -16.21 28.68 22.38
N VAL A 186 -15.02 28.25 22.76
CA VAL A 186 -14.09 27.58 21.85
C VAL A 186 -13.64 26.27 22.48
N LEU A 187 -13.71 25.20 21.70
CA LEU A 187 -13.22 23.88 22.10
C LEU A 187 -12.23 23.38 21.06
N TRP A 188 -11.12 22.82 21.54
CA TRP A 188 -10.17 22.08 20.74
C TRP A 188 -10.13 20.63 21.19
N PHE A 189 -9.93 19.72 20.25
CA PHE A 189 -9.64 18.32 20.56
C PHE A 189 -8.60 17.72 19.61
N ASP A 190 -7.90 16.71 20.11
CA ASP A 190 -6.73 16.11 19.47
C ASP A 190 -6.49 14.69 19.99
N GLU A 191 -5.61 13.92 19.36
CA GLU A 191 -5.16 12.58 19.77
C GLU A 191 -6.30 11.63 20.17
N ALA A 192 -7.37 11.61 19.37
CA ALA A 192 -8.52 10.76 19.61
C ALA A 192 -8.24 9.33 19.15
N CYS A 193 -8.56 8.30 19.95
CA CYS A 193 -8.40 6.92 19.50
C CYS A 193 -9.49 6.01 20.08
N VAL A 194 -9.85 4.97 19.33
CA VAL A 194 -10.71 3.86 19.79
C VAL A 194 -9.95 2.56 19.56
N LEU A 195 -9.27 2.10 20.61
CA LEU A 195 -8.29 1.03 20.56
C LEU A 195 -8.90 -0.31 20.97
N SER A 196 -8.62 -1.34 20.18
CA SER A 196 -8.84 -2.74 20.54
C SER A 196 -7.63 -3.32 21.27
N SER A 197 -7.88 -4.31 22.14
CA SER A 197 -6.83 -5.21 22.62
C SER A 197 -6.40 -6.22 21.54
N ARG A 198 -7.18 -6.39 20.48
CA ARG A 198 -6.78 -7.17 19.30
C ARG A 198 -5.71 -6.41 18.51
N ALA A 199 -4.82 -7.18 17.91
CA ALA A 199 -3.79 -6.68 17.04
C ALA A 199 -3.90 -7.32 15.66
N ALA A 200 -3.58 -6.54 14.63
CA ALA A 200 -3.33 -7.07 13.29
C ALA A 200 -1.83 -7.34 13.14
N ALA A 201 -1.50 -8.36 12.34
CA ALA A 201 -0.13 -8.71 12.02
C ALA A 201 -0.02 -8.99 10.52
N ARG A 202 1.08 -8.51 9.92
CA ARG A 202 1.44 -8.78 8.53
C ARG A 202 2.96 -8.85 8.40
N ALA A 203 3.44 -9.51 7.35
CA ALA A 203 4.84 -9.48 7.01
C ALA A 203 5.24 -8.11 6.42
N ASP A 204 6.51 -7.75 6.54
CA ASP A 204 7.02 -6.49 5.97
C ASP A 204 7.27 -6.57 4.46
N THR A 205 7.58 -7.76 3.94
CA THR A 205 7.81 -8.03 2.52
C THR A 205 7.25 -9.41 2.14
N LEU A 206 7.17 -9.70 0.85
CA LEU A 206 6.91 -11.05 0.34
C LEU A 206 8.15 -11.97 0.52
N PRO A 207 8.02 -13.31 0.33
CA PRO A 207 9.14 -14.28 0.40
C PRO A 207 10.30 -14.09 -0.57
N ASN A 208 10.11 -13.25 -1.57
CA ASN A 208 11.12 -12.81 -2.52
C ASN A 208 11.57 -11.35 -2.28
N GLY A 209 11.20 -10.77 -1.15
CA GLY A 209 11.54 -9.40 -0.75
C GLY A 209 10.73 -8.30 -1.47
N MET A 210 9.80 -8.65 -2.36
CA MET A 210 8.95 -7.64 -3.01
C MET A 210 7.99 -7.00 -2.01
N LYS A 211 7.63 -5.73 -2.27
CA LYS A 211 6.61 -4.98 -1.53
C LYS A 211 5.40 -4.75 -2.43
N ILE A 212 4.22 -4.57 -1.84
CA ILE A 212 2.99 -4.33 -2.60
C ILE A 212 2.70 -2.83 -2.69
N CYS A 213 2.32 -2.40 -3.90
CA CYS A 213 1.69 -1.12 -4.17
C CYS A 213 0.17 -1.33 -4.30
N LEU A 214 -0.61 -0.48 -3.64
CA LEU A 214 -2.05 -0.40 -3.84
C LEU A 214 -2.37 0.86 -4.66
N GLY A 215 -2.92 0.68 -5.85
CA GLY A 215 -3.43 1.78 -6.68
C GLY A 215 -4.91 2.06 -6.45
N SER A 216 -5.41 3.17 -7.00
CA SER A 216 -6.80 3.65 -6.89
C SER A 216 -7.86 2.78 -7.59
N ALA A 217 -7.46 1.70 -8.27
CA ALA A 217 -8.36 0.90 -9.11
C ALA A 217 -9.23 -0.13 -8.35
N TRP A 218 -8.94 -0.40 -7.07
CA TRP A 218 -9.59 -1.48 -6.29
C TRP A 218 -10.91 -1.05 -5.64
N PRO A 219 -11.92 -1.94 -5.58
CA PRO A 219 -13.29 -1.59 -5.22
C PRO A 219 -13.55 -1.53 -3.70
N VAL A 220 -12.66 -2.08 -2.85
CA VAL A 220 -12.87 -2.06 -1.40
C VAL A 220 -12.47 -0.72 -0.82
N GLY A 221 -13.46 0.02 -0.34
CA GLY A 221 -13.26 1.26 0.41
C GLY A 221 -12.92 1.05 1.89
N ASP A 222 -12.93 -0.19 2.40
CA ASP A 222 -12.58 -0.51 3.79
C ASP A 222 -11.05 -0.56 3.97
N PRO A 223 -10.45 0.43 4.66
CA PRO A 223 -9.00 0.48 4.82
C PRO A 223 -8.46 -0.59 5.77
N TYR A 224 -9.30 -1.13 6.66
CA TYR A 224 -8.84 -2.10 7.66
C TYR A 224 -8.66 -3.50 7.06
N ALA A 225 -9.27 -3.80 5.91
CA ALA A 225 -9.05 -5.03 5.14
C ALA A 225 -7.57 -5.30 4.83
N TYR A 226 -6.74 -4.25 4.86
CA TYR A 226 -5.33 -4.27 4.50
C TYR A 226 -4.37 -4.32 5.71
N LEU A 227 -4.89 -4.39 6.94
CA LEU A 227 -4.04 -4.52 8.14
C LEU A 227 -3.42 -5.91 8.29
N SER A 228 -3.98 -6.92 7.63
CA SER A 228 -3.44 -8.27 7.62
C SER A 228 -3.15 -8.73 6.20
N GLY A 229 -2.31 -9.76 6.06
CA GLY A 229 -2.03 -10.38 4.77
C GLY A 229 -0.89 -9.70 4.01
N ALA A 230 -1.17 -9.13 2.85
CA ALA A 230 -0.16 -8.65 1.92
C ALA A 230 0.64 -7.44 2.47
N PRO A 231 1.95 -7.34 2.17
CA PRO A 231 2.82 -6.26 2.66
C PRO A 231 2.62 -4.98 1.82
N ILE A 232 1.49 -4.30 2.00
CA ILE A 232 1.20 -3.03 1.33
C ILE A 232 2.06 -1.93 1.97
N LYS A 233 3.07 -1.47 1.22
CA LYS A 233 4.05 -0.47 1.66
C LYS A 233 4.04 0.80 0.80
N LEU A 234 3.21 0.83 -0.25
CA LEU A 234 2.94 2.01 -1.06
C LEU A 234 1.45 2.09 -1.37
N VAL A 235 0.83 3.24 -1.14
CA VAL A 235 -0.54 3.56 -1.51
C VAL A 235 -0.52 4.77 -2.44
N LEU A 236 -1.01 4.59 -3.66
CA LEU A 236 -1.17 5.65 -4.64
C LEU A 236 -2.64 6.03 -4.71
N GLY A 237 -2.95 7.19 -4.14
CA GLY A 237 -4.24 7.85 -4.23
C GLY A 237 -5.05 7.86 -2.94
N SER A 238 -5.74 6.76 -2.62
CA SER A 238 -6.74 6.71 -1.55
C SER A 238 -6.23 7.26 -0.20
N ASP A 239 -6.80 8.39 0.23
CA ASP A 239 -6.51 9.01 1.53
C ASP A 239 -6.89 8.10 2.69
N ALA A 240 -8.10 7.55 2.66
CA ALA A 240 -8.62 6.71 3.73
C ALA A 240 -7.74 5.47 3.95
N ILE A 241 -7.30 4.82 2.87
CA ILE A 241 -6.44 3.63 2.97
C ILE A 241 -5.01 4.03 3.34
N GLY A 242 -4.46 5.04 2.69
CA GLY A 242 -3.10 5.52 2.92
C GLY A 242 -2.85 5.89 4.38
N ARG A 243 -3.74 6.71 4.96
CA ARG A 243 -3.58 7.22 6.33
C ARG A 243 -3.82 6.17 7.40
N VAL A 244 -4.81 5.28 7.22
CA VAL A 244 -5.02 4.15 8.14
C VAL A 244 -3.82 3.21 8.12
N LEU A 245 -3.28 2.90 6.94
CA LEU A 245 -2.07 2.08 6.85
C LEU A 245 -0.85 2.79 7.42
N GLN A 246 -0.68 4.10 7.23
CA GLN A 246 0.42 4.85 7.83
C GLN A 246 0.34 4.90 9.36
N TYR A 247 -0.85 5.05 9.93
CA TYR A 247 -1.04 5.00 11.38
C TYR A 247 -0.59 3.66 11.96
N HIS A 248 -0.97 2.55 11.32
CA HIS A 248 -0.63 1.22 11.80
C HIS A 248 0.78 0.77 11.42
N TYR A 249 1.26 1.18 10.25
CA TYR A 249 2.55 0.81 9.67
C TYR A 249 3.25 2.08 9.16
N PRO A 250 4.00 2.77 10.04
CA PRO A 250 4.58 4.09 9.75
C PRO A 250 5.54 4.14 8.56
N ASP A 251 6.05 2.99 8.11
CA ASP A 251 6.91 2.88 6.93
C ASP A 251 6.11 2.76 5.61
N THR A 252 4.78 2.76 5.68
CA THR A 252 3.91 2.82 4.50
C THR A 252 4.03 4.19 3.85
N ILE A 253 4.36 4.20 2.56
CA ILE A 253 4.36 5.41 1.76
C ILE A 253 2.94 5.66 1.24
N TRP A 254 2.42 6.86 1.43
CA TRP A 254 1.20 7.32 0.77
C TRP A 254 1.51 8.53 -0.10
N ALA A 255 0.97 8.52 -1.32
CA ALA A 255 1.00 9.64 -2.24
C ALA A 255 -0.45 9.97 -2.65
N PRO A 256 -1.02 11.13 -2.27
CA PRO A 256 -2.36 11.51 -2.68
C PRO A 256 -2.45 11.68 -4.20
N TYR A 257 -3.65 11.47 -4.72
CA TYR A 257 -3.96 11.48 -6.14
C TYR A 257 -4.17 12.90 -6.66
N THR A 258 -3.53 13.26 -7.77
CA THR A 258 -3.75 14.52 -8.51
C THR A 258 -3.66 14.30 -10.01
N TYR A 259 -4.41 15.08 -10.79
CA TYR A 259 -4.31 15.12 -12.26
C TYR A 259 -3.26 16.14 -12.69
N PHE A 260 -2.43 15.76 -13.66
CA PHE A 260 -1.38 16.63 -14.20
C PHE A 260 -1.94 17.76 -15.10
N ALA A 261 -2.39 17.45 -16.32
CA ALA A 261 -2.76 18.48 -17.32
C ALA A 261 -4.25 18.47 -17.69
N GLY A 262 -5.12 17.93 -16.83
CA GLY A 262 -6.55 17.83 -17.08
C GLY A 262 -7.40 18.35 -15.92
N THR A 263 -8.54 18.95 -16.26
CA THR A 263 -9.57 19.35 -15.29
C THR A 263 -10.79 18.42 -15.39
N LEU A 264 -11.35 18.01 -14.25
CA LEU A 264 -12.35 16.94 -14.17
C LEU A 264 -13.77 17.48 -14.35
N TRP A 265 -14.47 16.99 -15.37
CA TRP A 265 -15.86 17.44 -15.61
C TRP A 265 -16.88 16.77 -14.68
N THR A 266 -16.51 15.65 -14.02
CA THR A 266 -17.39 14.93 -13.09
C THR A 266 -17.43 15.61 -11.71
N GLU A 267 -18.64 15.81 -11.17
CA GLU A 267 -18.90 16.57 -9.93
C GLU A 267 -18.14 16.04 -8.70
N GLY A 268 -17.96 14.72 -8.58
CA GLY A 268 -17.42 14.09 -7.37
C GLY A 268 -15.92 14.28 -7.10
N TYR A 269 -15.13 14.79 -8.05
CA TYR A 269 -13.66 14.84 -7.93
C TYR A 269 -13.06 16.25 -7.91
N ARG A 270 -13.90 17.30 -7.89
CA ARG A 270 -13.54 18.69 -8.22
C ARG A 270 -12.61 19.42 -7.24
N HIS A 271 -12.25 18.85 -6.08
CA HIS A 271 -11.55 19.60 -5.03
C HIS A 271 -10.26 18.99 -4.48
N ASN A 272 -9.94 17.74 -4.87
CA ASN A 272 -8.76 17.02 -4.33
C ASN A 272 -7.82 16.52 -5.41
N ALA A 273 -8.37 16.11 -6.56
CA ALA A 273 -7.58 15.61 -7.68
C ALA A 273 -7.44 16.63 -8.81
N ASP A 274 -8.33 17.61 -8.91
CA ASP A 274 -8.34 18.64 -9.95
C ASP A 274 -7.57 19.89 -9.50
N LEU A 275 -6.46 20.19 -10.18
CA LEU A 275 -5.63 21.35 -9.88
C LEU A 275 -6.16 22.66 -10.48
N TYR A 276 -7.17 22.59 -11.35
CA TYR A 276 -7.60 23.71 -12.19
C TYR A 276 -9.02 24.18 -11.86
N ASN A 277 -9.89 23.26 -11.40
CA ASN A 277 -11.32 23.47 -11.11
C ASN A 277 -12.14 23.72 -12.38
N TYR A 278 -12.81 22.66 -12.86
CA TYR A 278 -13.56 22.68 -14.12
C TYR A 278 -14.63 23.77 -14.20
N ASP A 279 -15.39 23.98 -13.13
CA ASP A 279 -16.52 24.92 -13.15
C ASP A 279 -16.03 26.37 -13.30
N ASP A 280 -14.95 26.71 -12.60
CA ASP A 280 -14.31 28.01 -12.71
C ASP A 280 -13.73 28.24 -14.11
N LEU A 281 -13.12 27.22 -14.69
CA LEU A 281 -12.63 27.29 -16.07
C LEU A 281 -13.76 27.48 -17.08
N VAL A 282 -14.89 26.77 -16.92
CA VAL A 282 -16.04 26.94 -17.82
C VAL A 282 -16.63 28.35 -17.71
N GLN A 283 -16.76 28.88 -16.49
CA GLN A 283 -17.41 30.15 -16.24
C GLN A 283 -16.51 31.35 -16.55
N ASN A 284 -15.26 31.30 -16.10
CA ASN A 284 -14.39 32.48 -16.01
C ASN A 284 -13.15 32.39 -16.91
N HIS A 285 -12.72 31.18 -17.29
CA HIS A 285 -11.49 30.96 -18.08
C HIS A 285 -11.66 29.96 -19.25
N PRO A 286 -12.69 30.12 -20.12
CA PRO A 286 -12.94 29.16 -21.20
C PRO A 286 -11.81 29.12 -22.24
N ASP A 287 -10.95 30.15 -22.28
CA ASP A 287 -9.77 30.25 -23.11
C ASP A 287 -8.58 29.42 -22.59
N TRP A 288 -8.65 28.89 -21.37
CA TRP A 288 -7.58 28.06 -20.79
C TRP A 288 -7.64 26.60 -21.24
N PHE A 289 -8.77 26.16 -21.81
CA PHE A 289 -8.88 24.81 -22.37
C PHE A 289 -7.97 24.66 -23.59
N LEU A 290 -7.29 23.52 -23.67
CA LEU A 290 -6.56 23.16 -24.87
C LEU A 290 -7.53 22.64 -25.93
N LEU A 291 -7.45 23.23 -27.13
CA LEU A 291 -8.33 22.90 -28.25
C LEU A 291 -7.60 22.07 -29.31
N ASP A 292 -8.32 21.17 -29.96
CA ASP A 292 -7.85 20.43 -31.14
C ASP A 292 -7.84 21.33 -32.40
N GLN A 293 -7.42 20.77 -33.52
CA GLN A 293 -7.41 21.46 -34.83
C GLN A 293 -8.79 21.97 -35.29
N ASN A 294 -9.89 21.45 -34.72
CA ASN A 294 -11.26 21.84 -35.06
C ASN A 294 -11.83 22.86 -34.06
N GLY A 295 -11.03 23.32 -33.08
CA GLY A 295 -11.48 24.22 -32.02
C GLY A 295 -12.30 23.54 -30.92
N GLN A 296 -12.26 22.21 -30.82
CA GLN A 296 -12.96 21.45 -29.77
C GLN A 296 -12.04 21.18 -28.58
N ARG A 297 -12.60 21.19 -27.37
CA ARG A 297 -11.85 20.82 -26.15
C ARG A 297 -11.36 19.38 -26.25
N ILE A 298 -10.09 19.16 -25.96
CA ILE A 298 -9.50 17.81 -26.03
C ILE A 298 -9.84 17.03 -24.76
N ALA A 299 -10.63 15.95 -24.90
CA ALA A 299 -11.00 15.07 -23.80
C ALA A 299 -9.99 13.93 -23.59
N VAL A 300 -9.72 13.59 -22.32
CA VAL A 300 -8.97 12.40 -21.90
C VAL A 300 -9.60 11.83 -20.63
N ASP A 301 -10.04 10.56 -20.70
CA ASP A 301 -10.78 9.85 -19.66
C ASP A 301 -12.00 10.63 -19.13
N TYR A 302 -11.89 11.23 -17.95
CA TYR A 302 -12.92 12.05 -17.30
C TYR A 302 -12.55 13.55 -17.21
N SER A 303 -11.55 13.98 -17.99
CA SER A 303 -10.96 15.32 -17.92
C SER A 303 -10.76 15.99 -19.27
N TYR A 304 -10.79 17.33 -19.31
CA TYR A 304 -10.37 18.11 -20.48
C TYR A 304 -8.97 18.67 -20.27
N TYR A 305 -8.13 18.60 -21.31
CA TYR A 305 -6.81 19.22 -21.26
C TYR A 305 -6.91 20.74 -21.08
N VAL A 306 -5.99 21.26 -20.27
CA VAL A 306 -5.75 22.70 -20.11
C VAL A 306 -4.41 23.07 -20.71
N ASP A 307 -4.28 24.33 -21.14
CA ASP A 307 -3.05 24.85 -21.72
C ASP A 307 -1.99 25.11 -20.63
N ILE A 308 -1.27 24.06 -20.23
CA ILE A 308 -0.22 24.09 -19.19
C ILE A 308 1.02 24.94 -19.57
N GLY A 309 1.11 25.42 -20.81
CA GLY A 309 2.13 26.37 -21.24
C GLY A 309 1.90 27.78 -20.67
N ARG A 310 0.65 28.11 -20.31
CA ARG A 310 0.27 29.42 -19.80
C ARG A 310 0.75 29.65 -18.36
N PRO A 311 1.39 30.79 -18.03
CA PRO A 311 1.81 31.10 -16.67
C PRO A 311 0.65 31.08 -15.66
N GLU A 312 -0.53 31.56 -16.06
CA GLU A 312 -1.71 31.63 -15.20
C GLU A 312 -2.25 30.23 -14.85
N VAL A 313 -2.19 29.30 -15.81
CA VAL A 313 -2.57 27.89 -15.60
C VAL A 313 -1.60 27.20 -14.65
N ARG A 314 -0.29 27.46 -14.79
CA ARG A 314 0.73 26.93 -13.85
C ARG A 314 0.58 27.49 -12.45
N GLU A 315 0.29 28.78 -12.33
CA GLU A 315 0.03 29.41 -11.03
C GLU A 315 -1.24 28.86 -10.38
N ARG A 316 -2.31 28.66 -11.15
CA ARG A 316 -3.52 27.98 -10.67
C ARG A 316 -3.20 26.59 -10.15
N ALA A 317 -2.46 25.79 -10.92
CA ALA A 317 -2.07 24.45 -10.49
C ALA A 317 -1.29 24.45 -9.17
N TRP A 318 -0.35 25.39 -9.03
CA TRP A 318 0.43 25.53 -7.81
C TRP A 318 -0.44 25.91 -6.60
N GLN A 319 -1.32 26.91 -6.72
CA GLN A 319 -2.16 27.34 -5.59
C GLN A 319 -3.10 26.22 -5.14
N SER A 320 -3.73 25.52 -6.07
CA SER A 320 -4.60 24.37 -5.77
C SER A 320 -3.81 23.23 -5.10
N LEU A 321 -2.63 22.89 -5.64
CA LEU A 321 -1.78 21.85 -5.07
C LEU A 321 -1.30 22.23 -3.66
N ARG A 322 -0.88 23.48 -3.46
CA ARG A 322 -0.42 24.00 -2.17
C ARG A 322 -1.52 23.94 -1.11
N ASP A 323 -2.75 24.34 -1.46
CA ASP A 323 -3.92 24.20 -0.58
C ASP A 323 -4.15 22.73 -0.23
N PHE A 324 -4.18 21.85 -1.23
CA PHE A 324 -4.39 20.43 -1.04
C PHE A 324 -3.32 19.76 -0.15
N LEU A 325 -2.03 20.06 -0.36
CA LEU A 325 -0.94 19.49 0.44
C LEU A 325 -0.97 19.93 1.91
N ASN A 326 -1.38 21.17 2.18
CA ASN A 326 -1.60 21.61 3.56
C ASN A 326 -2.77 20.89 4.22
N ARG A 327 -3.83 20.61 3.45
CA ARG A 327 -5.02 19.89 3.92
C ARG A 327 -4.80 18.38 4.10
N CYS A 328 -3.87 17.77 3.40
CA CYS A 328 -3.58 16.33 3.45
C CYS A 328 -2.45 15.93 4.41
N GLY A 329 -2.10 16.76 5.40
CA GLY A 329 -1.03 16.43 6.34
C GLY A 329 0.38 16.43 5.73
N ARG A 330 0.60 17.22 4.67
CA ARG A 330 1.91 17.50 4.04
C ARG A 330 2.69 16.24 3.61
N PRO A 331 2.14 15.42 2.68
CA PRO A 331 2.76 14.16 2.27
C PRO A 331 4.07 14.37 1.50
N ARG A 332 4.98 13.40 1.59
CA ARG A 332 6.30 13.42 0.92
C ARG A 332 6.23 13.22 -0.59
N TYR A 333 5.20 12.54 -1.07
CA TYR A 333 5.03 12.20 -2.47
C TYR A 333 3.66 12.64 -2.94
N VAL A 334 3.51 12.94 -4.23
CA VAL A 334 2.23 13.25 -4.87
C VAL A 334 2.10 12.40 -6.12
N TYR A 335 1.05 11.59 -6.21
CA TYR A 335 0.79 10.78 -7.39
C TYR A 335 0.17 11.66 -8.48
N LEU A 336 0.82 11.71 -9.65
CA LEU A 336 0.35 12.47 -10.81
C LEU A 336 -0.18 11.51 -11.88
N ASP A 337 -1.49 11.45 -12.03
CA ASP A 337 -2.11 10.67 -13.09
C ASP A 337 -2.26 11.47 -14.39
N ASN A 338 -2.47 10.77 -15.49
CA ASN A 338 -2.55 11.33 -16.84
C ASN A 338 -1.38 12.26 -17.18
N THR A 339 -0.16 11.84 -16.81
CA THR A 339 1.08 12.52 -17.18
C THR A 339 1.38 12.28 -18.67
N ASP A 340 0.68 13.01 -19.55
CA ASP A 340 0.74 12.85 -20.99
C ASP A 340 1.75 13.79 -21.66
N MET A 341 2.84 13.22 -22.18
CA MET A 341 3.92 13.97 -22.83
C MET A 341 3.72 14.06 -24.36
N LEU A 342 2.58 13.57 -24.89
CA LEU A 342 2.36 13.35 -26.32
C LEU A 342 1.10 14.07 -26.86
N VAL A 343 0.76 15.22 -26.29
CA VAL A 343 -0.32 16.10 -26.77
C VAL A 343 0.25 17.06 -27.82
N GLY A 344 0.37 16.59 -29.06
CA GLY A 344 0.97 17.37 -30.16
C GLY A 344 0.37 17.07 -31.53
N PRO A 345 1.01 17.52 -32.62
CA PRO A 345 0.55 17.36 -34.00
C PRO A 345 0.15 15.94 -34.38
N ASN A 346 0.84 14.94 -33.83
CA ASN A 346 0.64 13.53 -34.18
C ASN A 346 -0.57 12.87 -33.49
N ARG A 347 -1.27 13.58 -32.59
CA ARG A 347 -2.40 13.02 -31.84
C ARG A 347 -3.65 13.89 -31.90
N PHE A 348 -3.53 15.17 -31.58
CA PHE A 348 -4.67 16.09 -31.50
C PHE A 348 -4.49 17.35 -32.36
N ASN A 349 -3.25 17.64 -32.78
CA ASN A 349 -2.91 18.81 -33.59
C ASN A 349 -3.43 20.15 -33.02
N PRO A 350 -3.16 20.45 -31.73
CA PRO A 350 -3.61 21.70 -31.12
C PRO A 350 -2.90 22.91 -31.74
N PRO A 351 -3.61 23.97 -32.15
CA PRO A 351 -3.00 25.15 -32.77
C PRO A 351 -1.90 25.83 -31.93
N ASN A 352 -2.05 25.80 -30.59
CA ASN A 352 -1.08 26.40 -29.65
C ASN A 352 0.25 25.62 -29.58
N TYR A 353 0.26 24.34 -30.01
CA TYR A 353 1.45 23.49 -30.01
C TYR A 353 1.67 22.87 -31.40
N PRO A 354 2.17 23.66 -32.37
CA PRO A 354 2.37 23.21 -33.75
C PRO A 354 3.51 22.19 -33.90
N THR A 355 4.29 21.95 -32.85
CA THR A 355 5.34 20.92 -32.81
C THR A 355 5.23 20.09 -31.52
N ASN A 356 5.69 18.84 -31.55
CA ASN A 356 5.79 18.03 -30.33
C ASN A 356 6.76 18.65 -29.31
N GLU A 357 7.80 19.34 -29.78
CA GLU A 357 8.76 20.05 -28.94
C GLU A 357 8.10 21.17 -28.13
N ALA A 358 7.15 21.91 -28.72
CA ALA A 358 6.43 22.95 -28.01
C ALA A 358 5.64 22.40 -26.81
N TRP A 359 4.95 21.27 -26.98
CA TRP A 359 4.24 20.61 -25.88
C TRP A 359 5.21 20.07 -24.82
N VAL A 360 6.29 19.44 -25.24
CA VAL A 360 7.35 18.95 -24.33
C VAL A 360 7.92 20.09 -23.49
N ASN A 361 8.17 21.26 -24.09
CA ASN A 361 8.62 22.43 -23.35
C ASN A 361 7.58 22.95 -22.36
N ALA A 362 6.28 22.87 -22.69
CA ALA A 362 5.22 23.22 -21.75
C ALA A 362 5.15 22.27 -20.56
N VAL A 363 5.32 20.96 -20.80
CA VAL A 363 5.41 19.92 -19.78
C VAL A 363 6.61 20.14 -18.86
N VAL A 364 7.82 20.31 -19.42
CA VAL A 364 9.04 20.54 -18.63
C VAL A 364 8.89 21.81 -17.81
N GLY A 365 8.41 22.90 -18.42
CA GLY A 365 8.18 24.17 -17.73
C GLY A 365 7.11 24.08 -16.63
N TRP A 366 6.11 23.20 -16.76
CA TRP A 366 5.15 22.94 -15.67
C TRP A 366 5.84 22.26 -14.49
N PHE A 367 6.62 21.20 -14.75
CA PHE A 367 7.36 20.50 -13.68
C PHE A 367 8.37 21.42 -12.99
N GLU A 368 9.07 22.26 -13.75
CA GLU A 368 9.95 23.27 -13.20
C GLU A 368 9.18 24.30 -12.35
N TYR A 369 8.02 24.77 -12.80
CA TYR A 369 7.26 25.79 -12.08
C TYR A 369 6.61 25.25 -10.80
N VAL A 370 5.81 24.19 -10.93
CA VAL A 370 5.02 23.62 -9.83
C VAL A 370 5.90 22.72 -8.96
N GLY A 371 6.75 21.89 -9.56
CA GLY A 371 7.62 20.96 -8.84
C GLY A 371 8.71 21.65 -8.02
N SER A 372 9.30 22.74 -8.52
CA SER A 372 10.29 23.50 -7.72
C SER A 372 9.68 24.10 -6.46
N ARG A 373 8.50 24.72 -6.58
CA ARG A 373 7.77 25.32 -5.45
C ARG A 373 7.30 24.27 -4.45
N MET A 374 6.75 23.15 -4.93
CA MET A 374 6.37 22.02 -4.09
C MET A 374 7.56 21.49 -3.30
N ARG A 375 8.69 21.28 -3.96
CA ARG A 375 9.90 20.80 -3.30
C ARG A 375 10.44 21.82 -2.30
N GLN A 376 10.40 23.11 -2.63
CA GLN A 376 10.86 24.18 -1.75
C GLN A 376 10.01 24.32 -0.47
N GLU A 377 8.68 24.30 -0.60
CA GLU A 377 7.78 24.54 0.53
C GLU A 377 7.46 23.27 1.35
N PHE A 378 7.43 22.10 0.70
CA PHE A 378 7.00 20.85 1.34
C PHE A 378 8.09 19.78 1.39
N GLY A 379 9.20 19.93 0.66
CA GLY A 379 10.17 18.83 0.48
C GLY A 379 9.60 17.64 -0.30
N ALA A 380 8.42 17.80 -0.92
CA ALA A 380 7.71 16.74 -1.61
C ALA A 380 8.17 16.59 -3.06
N THR A 381 7.88 15.44 -3.66
CA THR A 381 8.20 15.11 -5.06
C THR A 381 7.08 14.34 -5.74
N PHE A 382 7.02 14.40 -7.07
CA PHE A 382 5.99 13.72 -7.83
C PHE A 382 6.31 12.25 -8.09
N VAL A 383 5.27 11.43 -8.14
CA VAL A 383 5.27 10.05 -8.64
C VAL A 383 4.33 10.01 -9.84
N PRO A 384 4.78 10.42 -11.05
CA PRO A 384 3.93 10.37 -12.24
C PRO A 384 3.61 8.96 -12.69
N ASN A 385 2.41 8.78 -13.22
CA ASN A 385 2.06 7.66 -14.07
C ASN A 385 2.79 7.78 -15.41
N ALA A 386 3.82 6.97 -15.59
CA ALA A 386 4.68 6.96 -16.76
C ALA A 386 4.32 5.88 -17.79
N ALA A 387 3.12 5.28 -17.70
CA ALA A 387 2.61 4.19 -18.55
C ALA A 387 3.13 4.21 -19.98
N TRP A 388 3.01 5.37 -20.62
CA TRP A 388 3.09 5.54 -22.05
C TRP A 388 4.40 6.18 -22.55
N ALA A 389 5.26 6.65 -21.66
CA ALA A 389 6.50 7.32 -22.04
C ALA A 389 7.58 7.21 -20.95
N PRO A 390 7.90 6.00 -20.46
CA PRO A 390 8.95 5.84 -19.43
C PRO A 390 10.31 6.37 -19.92
N GLY A 391 10.57 6.28 -21.23
CA GLY A 391 11.77 6.81 -21.84
C GLY A 391 11.96 8.32 -21.68
N PHE A 392 10.91 9.08 -21.38
CA PHE A 392 10.97 10.54 -21.22
C PHE A 392 11.96 10.99 -20.13
N TRP A 393 12.18 10.15 -19.11
CA TRP A 393 13.10 10.40 -18.00
C TRP A 393 14.42 9.64 -18.09
N ASN A 394 14.67 8.92 -19.19
CA ASN A 394 15.90 8.17 -19.34
C ASN A 394 17.05 9.07 -19.77
N ARG A 395 18.22 8.83 -19.17
CA ARG A 395 19.47 9.43 -19.64
C ARG A 395 19.82 8.91 -21.04
N GLY A 396 20.55 9.73 -21.77
CA GLY A 396 21.05 9.42 -23.09
C GLY A 396 21.94 8.18 -23.06
N LEU A 397 21.89 7.40 -24.13
CA LEU A 397 22.89 6.36 -24.37
C LEU A 397 24.17 7.00 -24.93
N PRO A 398 25.31 6.31 -24.88
CA PRO A 398 26.54 6.84 -25.47
C PRO A 398 26.33 7.33 -26.91
N GLY A 399 26.61 8.62 -27.16
CA GLY A 399 26.40 9.28 -28.46
C GLY A 399 25.02 9.87 -28.69
N TYR A 400 24.10 9.79 -27.72
CA TYR A 400 22.74 10.34 -27.79
C TYR A 400 22.46 11.28 -26.61
N PRO A 401 21.65 12.35 -26.82
CA PRO A 401 21.30 13.25 -25.74
C PRO A 401 20.36 12.59 -24.73
N ASP A 402 20.31 13.18 -23.54
CA ASP A 402 19.28 12.90 -22.54
C ASP A 402 17.88 13.15 -23.10
N ALA A 403 16.90 12.36 -22.64
CA ALA A 403 15.51 12.65 -22.93
C ALA A 403 15.08 13.96 -22.22
N PRO A 404 14.10 14.71 -22.76
CA PRO A 404 13.76 16.04 -22.23
C PRO A 404 13.32 16.02 -20.75
N GLY A 405 12.70 14.94 -20.29
CA GLY A 405 12.25 14.79 -18.91
C GLY A 405 13.39 14.63 -17.90
N VAL A 406 14.62 14.35 -18.33
CA VAL A 406 15.79 14.25 -17.42
C VAL A 406 15.98 15.54 -16.61
N ALA A 407 15.70 16.70 -17.22
CA ALA A 407 15.75 18.00 -16.54
C ALA A 407 14.77 18.10 -15.34
N THR A 408 13.69 17.30 -15.35
CA THR A 408 12.66 17.32 -14.31
C THR A 408 12.95 16.37 -13.14
N LEU A 409 13.95 15.49 -13.26
CA LEU A 409 14.28 14.48 -12.23
C LEU A 409 14.45 15.03 -10.79
N PRO A 410 14.93 16.27 -10.55
CA PRO A 410 14.96 16.84 -9.20
C PRO A 410 13.59 16.97 -8.52
N TYR A 411 12.50 16.94 -9.28
CA TYR A 411 11.11 17.05 -8.79
C TYR A 411 10.39 15.70 -8.79
N ILE A 412 11.04 14.63 -9.25
CA ILE A 412 10.48 13.29 -9.39
C ILE A 412 11.02 12.35 -8.30
N GLY A 413 10.11 11.82 -7.49
CA GLY A 413 10.37 10.87 -6.41
C GLY A 413 10.26 9.41 -6.83
N GLY A 414 9.69 9.14 -8.01
CA GLY A 414 9.51 7.81 -8.57
C GLY A 414 8.48 7.79 -9.68
N TRP A 415 8.01 6.60 -10.05
CA TRP A 415 7.05 6.42 -11.13
C TRP A 415 6.09 5.26 -10.84
N LEU A 416 4.85 5.41 -11.30
CA LEU A 416 4.01 4.25 -11.61
C LEU A 416 4.25 3.87 -13.07
N LEU A 417 4.60 2.60 -13.29
CA LEU A 417 4.71 2.00 -14.61
C LEU A 417 3.49 1.12 -14.85
N GLU A 418 2.38 1.76 -15.24
CA GLU A 418 1.20 1.06 -15.73
C GLU A 418 1.51 0.30 -17.02
N HIS A 419 0.95 -0.91 -17.14
CA HIS A 419 1.24 -1.84 -18.22
C HIS A 419 2.71 -2.32 -18.26
N PHE A 420 3.40 -2.33 -17.11
CA PHE A 420 4.77 -2.85 -17.01
C PHE A 420 4.81 -4.34 -17.36
N ALA A 421 5.72 -4.74 -18.25
CA ALA A 421 5.92 -6.10 -18.75
C ALA A 421 4.76 -6.71 -19.57
N VAL A 422 3.52 -6.55 -19.12
CA VAL A 422 2.32 -7.07 -19.77
C VAL A 422 1.22 -6.03 -19.74
N LYS A 423 0.56 -5.89 -20.89
CA LYS A 423 -0.58 -5.02 -21.10
C LYS A 423 -1.84 -5.84 -21.39
N ALA A 424 -2.90 -5.56 -20.64
CA ALA A 424 -4.26 -5.93 -21.01
C ALA A 424 -4.75 -4.99 -22.11
N GLU A 425 -4.97 -5.52 -23.30
CA GLU A 425 -5.43 -4.77 -24.47
C GLU A 425 -6.95 -4.65 -24.52
N ARG A 426 -7.48 -3.59 -25.14
CA ARG A 426 -8.94 -3.37 -25.23
C ARG A 426 -9.69 -4.45 -26.03
N ASP A 427 -8.98 -5.23 -26.83
CA ASP A 427 -9.51 -6.33 -27.65
C ASP A 427 -9.42 -7.70 -26.95
N ASN A 428 -9.40 -7.72 -25.61
CA ASN A 428 -9.40 -8.92 -24.77
C ASN A 428 -8.20 -9.84 -25.01
N ARG A 429 -7.00 -9.26 -25.10
CA ARG A 429 -5.72 -9.97 -25.22
C ARG A 429 -4.69 -9.43 -24.24
N ASN A 430 -3.76 -10.28 -23.82
CA ASN A 430 -2.56 -9.86 -23.13
C ASN A 430 -1.44 -9.69 -24.16
N SER A 431 -0.74 -8.55 -24.11
CA SER A 431 0.39 -8.25 -24.99
C SER A 431 1.66 -7.98 -24.17
N VAL A 432 2.81 -8.36 -24.71
CA VAL A 432 4.12 -8.02 -24.15
C VAL A 432 4.67 -6.83 -24.96
N PRO A 433 5.02 -5.69 -24.32
CA PRO A 433 5.62 -4.58 -25.02
C PRO A 433 6.94 -4.99 -25.69
N SER A 434 7.18 -4.46 -26.88
CA SER A 434 8.39 -4.81 -27.64
C SER A 434 9.67 -4.47 -26.88
N TYR A 435 10.64 -5.38 -26.95
CA TYR A 435 12.00 -5.18 -26.46
C TYR A 435 12.99 -4.98 -27.62
N GLY A 436 13.96 -4.05 -27.46
CA GLY A 436 15.12 -3.88 -28.34
C GLY A 436 15.27 -2.49 -28.98
N ALA A 437 16.28 -2.34 -29.85
CA ALA A 437 16.37 -1.22 -30.78
C ALA A 437 15.33 -1.48 -31.87
N ALA A 438 14.28 -0.65 -31.99
CA ALA A 438 13.28 -0.90 -33.01
C ALA A 438 13.99 -0.99 -34.36
N SER A 439 13.85 -2.11 -35.06
CA SER A 439 14.41 -2.37 -36.38
C SER A 439 13.70 -1.58 -37.50
N GLY A 440 13.11 -0.44 -37.14
CA GLY A 440 12.51 0.58 -37.99
C GLY A 440 12.90 1.97 -37.47
N SER A 441 12.17 3.03 -37.84
CA SER A 441 12.44 4.45 -37.53
C SER A 441 12.48 4.86 -36.03
N SER A 442 12.73 3.93 -35.11
CA SER A 442 12.44 3.98 -33.67
C SER A 442 13.58 3.44 -32.79
N GLY A 443 14.83 3.67 -33.22
CA GLY A 443 16.02 3.24 -32.50
C GLY A 443 16.06 3.66 -31.02
N PRO A 444 17.11 3.26 -30.29
CA PRO A 444 17.17 3.40 -28.85
C PRO A 444 17.14 4.85 -28.31
N GLN A 445 17.22 5.85 -29.18
CA GLN A 445 17.06 7.28 -28.93
C GLN A 445 15.59 7.76 -28.79
N SER A 446 14.59 6.95 -29.14
CA SER A 446 13.19 7.40 -29.23
C SER A 446 12.42 7.19 -27.92
N TRP A 447 12.52 8.17 -27.00
CA TRP A 447 11.90 8.13 -25.66
C TRP A 447 10.37 7.98 -25.64
N ASN A 448 9.67 8.34 -26.72
CA ASN A 448 8.21 8.37 -26.83
C ASN A 448 7.56 7.06 -27.33
N ARG A 449 8.32 5.96 -27.48
CA ARG A 449 7.86 4.74 -28.19
C ARG A 449 7.46 3.55 -27.30
N ARG A 450 7.27 3.73 -25.98
CA ARG A 450 6.73 2.69 -25.05
C ARG A 450 7.51 1.37 -25.07
N LEU A 451 8.84 1.44 -25.13
CA LEU A 451 9.68 0.25 -25.21
C LEU A 451 9.86 -0.38 -23.83
N LEU A 452 9.82 -1.71 -23.75
CA LEU A 452 10.05 -2.44 -22.50
C LEU A 452 11.43 -2.12 -21.90
N ARG A 453 12.43 -1.95 -22.78
CA ARG A 453 13.77 -1.49 -22.41
C ARG A 453 13.71 -0.20 -21.60
N ASP A 454 12.92 0.77 -22.02
CA ASP A 454 12.92 2.10 -21.40
C ASP A 454 12.33 2.05 -19.99
N SER A 455 11.30 1.21 -19.77
CA SER A 455 10.79 0.91 -18.43
C SER A 455 11.85 0.24 -17.54
N ILE A 456 12.57 -0.75 -18.07
CA ILE A 456 13.63 -1.44 -17.32
C ILE A 456 14.73 -0.44 -16.94
N ARG A 457 15.22 0.34 -17.92
CA ARG A 457 16.23 1.38 -17.70
C ARG A 457 15.79 2.39 -16.66
N LEU A 458 14.57 2.90 -16.76
CA LEU A 458 14.05 3.90 -15.82
C LEU A 458 14.10 3.40 -14.38
N VAL A 459 13.72 2.14 -14.15
CA VAL A 459 13.78 1.50 -12.83
C VAL A 459 15.23 1.28 -12.39
N THR A 460 16.07 0.70 -13.26
CA THR A 460 17.41 0.22 -12.88
C THR A 460 18.45 1.32 -12.79
N GLU A 461 18.27 2.43 -13.51
CA GLU A 461 19.14 3.61 -13.46
C GLU A 461 18.78 4.57 -12.32
N ASN A 462 17.62 4.38 -11.67
CA ASN A 462 17.12 5.23 -10.58
C ASN A 462 16.71 4.42 -9.33
N PRO A 463 17.60 3.60 -8.74
CA PRO A 463 17.24 2.71 -7.63
C PRO A 463 16.84 3.44 -6.33
N ASP A 464 17.19 4.72 -6.21
CA ASP A 464 16.83 5.62 -5.10
C ASP A 464 15.37 6.13 -5.17
N LYS A 465 14.71 5.95 -6.32
CA LYS A 465 13.34 6.43 -6.56
C LYS A 465 12.33 5.29 -6.46
N ILE A 466 11.07 5.63 -6.18
CA ILE A 466 9.97 4.66 -6.14
C ILE A 466 9.76 4.07 -7.55
N ALA A 467 9.70 2.74 -7.64
CA ALA A 467 9.30 2.03 -8.84
C ALA A 467 8.04 1.21 -8.55
N ALA A 468 6.87 1.78 -8.83
CA ALA A 468 5.59 1.10 -8.71
C ALA A 468 5.25 0.40 -10.02
N LEU A 469 5.57 -0.89 -10.10
CA LEU A 469 5.40 -1.72 -11.28
C LEU A 469 3.97 -2.25 -11.32
N MET A 470 3.20 -1.87 -12.35
CA MET A 470 1.83 -2.31 -12.50
C MET A 470 1.62 -3.07 -13.82
N PRO A 471 1.98 -4.37 -13.85
CA PRO A 471 1.51 -5.27 -14.89
C PRO A 471 -0.01 -5.40 -14.88
N THR A 472 -0.59 -5.53 -16.08
CA THR A 472 -2.04 -5.57 -16.25
C THR A 472 -2.45 -6.78 -17.07
N PHE A 473 -3.54 -7.45 -16.69
CA PHE A 473 -3.93 -8.73 -17.28
C PHE A 473 -5.43 -8.84 -17.53
N TRP A 474 -5.76 -9.57 -18.59
CA TRP A 474 -6.98 -10.35 -18.68
C TRP A 474 -6.72 -11.73 -18.12
N LEU A 475 -7.49 -12.14 -17.10
CA LEU A 475 -7.42 -13.49 -16.57
C LEU A 475 -8.34 -14.44 -17.37
N GLY A 476 -8.09 -15.76 -17.27
CA GLY A 476 -8.92 -16.79 -17.89
C GLY A 476 -8.73 -17.02 -19.40
N LEU A 477 -7.84 -16.25 -20.06
CA LEU A 477 -7.41 -16.53 -21.43
C LEU A 477 -6.36 -17.67 -21.47
N PRO A 478 -6.22 -18.41 -22.59
CA PRO A 478 -5.32 -19.58 -22.71
C PRO A 478 -3.87 -19.36 -22.24
N ASP A 479 -3.32 -18.16 -22.42
CA ASP A 479 -1.93 -17.83 -22.06
C ASP A 479 -1.82 -16.91 -20.82
N SER A 480 -2.89 -16.73 -20.05
CA SER A 480 -2.89 -15.77 -18.93
C SER A 480 -1.82 -16.09 -17.90
N GLN A 481 -1.65 -17.37 -17.55
CA GLN A 481 -0.64 -17.79 -16.57
C GLN A 481 0.79 -17.54 -17.06
N LYS A 482 1.07 -17.77 -18.35
CA LYS A 482 2.37 -17.46 -18.96
C LYS A 482 2.69 -15.97 -18.83
N HIS A 483 1.71 -15.10 -19.10
CA HIS A 483 1.88 -13.65 -18.96
C HIS A 483 2.07 -13.22 -17.51
N VAL A 484 1.31 -13.78 -16.56
CA VAL A 484 1.49 -13.52 -15.13
C VAL A 484 2.90 -13.90 -14.68
N ARG A 485 3.38 -15.10 -15.03
CA ARG A 485 4.75 -15.57 -14.73
C ARG A 485 5.81 -14.68 -15.37
N TYR A 486 5.63 -14.29 -16.63
CA TYR A 486 6.53 -13.37 -17.34
C TYR A 486 6.62 -12.01 -16.63
N ALA A 487 5.48 -11.42 -16.29
CA ALA A 487 5.43 -10.12 -15.62
C ALA A 487 6.07 -10.15 -14.23
N ILE A 488 5.74 -11.16 -13.41
CA ILE A 488 6.31 -11.32 -12.07
C ILE A 488 7.82 -11.56 -12.16
N ALA A 489 8.28 -12.42 -13.07
CA ALA A 489 9.71 -12.64 -13.29
C ALA A 489 10.42 -11.34 -13.68
N LEU A 490 9.83 -10.50 -14.54
CA LEU A 490 10.46 -9.23 -14.90
C LEU A 490 10.47 -8.22 -13.75
N CYS A 491 9.43 -8.20 -12.90
CA CYS A 491 9.44 -7.41 -11.67
C CYS A 491 10.59 -7.85 -10.74
N LEU A 492 10.79 -9.17 -10.57
CA LEU A 492 11.92 -9.73 -9.82
C LEU A 492 13.28 -9.43 -10.47
N ILE A 493 13.37 -9.38 -11.80
CA ILE A 493 14.60 -8.98 -12.49
C ILE A 493 15.00 -7.55 -12.15
N VAL A 494 14.06 -6.60 -12.13
CA VAL A 494 14.37 -5.17 -11.91
C VAL A 494 14.32 -4.73 -10.45
N GLN A 495 13.88 -5.60 -9.53
CA GLN A 495 13.68 -5.29 -8.11
C GLN A 495 14.88 -4.61 -7.42
N HIS A 496 14.62 -3.54 -6.69
CA HIS A 496 15.53 -2.92 -5.73
C HIS A 496 14.73 -2.56 -4.48
N GLU A 497 15.38 -1.93 -3.50
CA GLU A 497 14.74 -1.60 -2.22
C GLU A 497 13.49 -0.75 -2.38
N ASN A 498 13.39 0.10 -3.40
CA ASN A 498 12.25 0.98 -3.67
C ASN A 498 11.29 0.44 -4.75
N THR A 499 11.32 -0.86 -5.03
CA THR A 499 10.37 -1.50 -5.95
C THR A 499 9.11 -1.97 -5.22
N TYR A 500 7.96 -1.69 -5.82
CA TYR A 500 6.64 -2.08 -5.35
C TYR A 500 5.84 -2.66 -6.51
N VAL A 501 5.08 -3.73 -6.29
CA VAL A 501 4.31 -4.41 -7.33
C VAL A 501 2.82 -4.25 -7.09
N HIS A 502 2.09 -3.96 -8.17
CA HIS A 502 0.64 -3.95 -8.22
C HIS A 502 0.20 -4.81 -9.41
N LEU A 503 -0.26 -6.04 -9.16
CA LEU A 503 -0.83 -6.86 -10.24
C LEU A 503 -2.29 -6.48 -10.46
N ASP A 504 -2.60 -5.94 -11.63
CA ASP A 504 -3.94 -5.45 -11.96
C ASP A 504 -4.66 -6.43 -12.91
N PRO A 505 -5.66 -7.20 -12.44
CA PRO A 505 -6.46 -8.10 -13.28
C PRO A 505 -7.56 -7.37 -14.06
N ARG A 506 -7.46 -6.04 -14.22
CA ARG A 506 -8.34 -5.12 -14.96
C ARG A 506 -9.84 -5.35 -14.78
N PHE A 507 -10.44 -6.25 -15.55
CA PHE A 507 -11.89 -6.49 -15.52
C PHE A 507 -12.31 -7.50 -14.47
N GLN A 508 -11.40 -8.37 -14.02
CA GLN A 508 -11.66 -9.33 -12.93
C GLN A 508 -11.39 -8.73 -11.55
N LYS A 509 -11.21 -7.40 -11.42
CA LYS A 509 -10.92 -6.76 -10.12
C LYS A 509 -11.98 -7.02 -9.05
N ASN A 510 -13.23 -7.21 -9.46
CA ASN A 510 -14.34 -7.50 -8.54
C ASN A 510 -14.23 -8.90 -7.92
N ASP A 511 -13.53 -9.83 -8.59
CA ASP A 511 -13.26 -11.17 -8.07
C ASP A 511 -12.14 -11.15 -7.01
N TYR A 512 -11.37 -10.06 -6.94
CA TYR A 512 -10.22 -9.88 -6.06
C TYR A 512 -10.32 -8.57 -5.25
N PRO A 513 -11.37 -8.38 -4.44
CA PRO A 513 -11.71 -7.09 -3.84
C PRO A 513 -10.56 -6.44 -3.03
N THR A 514 -9.67 -7.23 -2.44
CA THR A 514 -8.51 -6.77 -1.63
C THR A 514 -7.17 -6.84 -2.37
N GLY A 515 -7.19 -7.09 -3.68
CA GLY A 515 -6.01 -7.23 -4.53
C GLY A 515 -5.81 -8.65 -5.06
N TYR A 516 -5.11 -8.76 -6.19
CA TYR A 516 -4.77 -10.04 -6.83
C TYR A 516 -3.37 -10.50 -6.44
N TYR A 517 -3.29 -11.57 -5.64
CA TYR A 517 -2.03 -12.11 -5.13
C TYR A 517 -1.87 -13.59 -5.51
N PRO A 518 -1.45 -13.89 -6.76
CA PRO A 518 -1.29 -15.26 -7.22
C PRO A 518 -0.12 -15.97 -6.50
N PRO A 519 -0.13 -17.32 -6.42
CA PRO A 519 0.94 -18.10 -5.77
C PRO A 519 2.35 -17.77 -6.27
N GLU A 520 2.48 -17.40 -7.55
CA GLU A 520 3.71 -16.95 -8.18
C GLU A 520 4.40 -15.77 -7.44
N LEU A 521 3.64 -14.90 -6.76
CA LEU A 521 4.20 -13.81 -5.94
C LEU A 521 4.84 -14.29 -4.63
N PHE A 522 4.56 -15.52 -4.19
CA PHE A 522 4.97 -16.03 -2.88
C PHE A 522 6.13 -17.02 -2.93
N ILE A 523 6.80 -17.16 -4.09
CA ILE A 523 7.97 -18.04 -4.19
C ILE A 523 9.09 -17.53 -3.25
N PRO A 524 9.64 -18.38 -2.37
CA PRO A 524 10.58 -18.00 -1.32
C PRO A 524 12.02 -17.86 -1.82
N LEU A 525 12.24 -16.92 -2.75
CA LEU A 525 13.57 -16.63 -3.30
C LEU A 525 14.54 -16.00 -2.29
N GLY A 526 14.03 -15.39 -1.21
CA GLY A 526 14.82 -14.52 -0.34
C GLY A 526 15.14 -13.19 -1.02
N LYS A 527 16.23 -12.53 -0.61
CA LYS A 527 16.68 -11.26 -1.22
C LYS A 527 17.47 -11.49 -2.52
N PRO A 528 17.43 -10.54 -3.48
CA PRO A 528 18.28 -10.59 -4.67
C PRO A 528 19.76 -10.47 -4.30
N ILE A 529 20.62 -11.15 -5.06
CA ILE A 529 22.08 -11.07 -4.94
C ILE A 529 22.60 -10.21 -6.09
N GLY A 530 22.98 -8.97 -5.78
CA GLY A 530 23.49 -8.01 -6.77
C GLY A 530 22.47 -7.59 -7.82
N ASN A 531 22.99 -7.06 -8.93
CA ASN A 531 22.22 -6.66 -10.11
C ASN A 531 21.99 -7.86 -11.03
N PHE A 532 20.97 -7.77 -11.89
CA PHE A 532 20.81 -8.75 -12.97
C PHE A 532 21.96 -8.63 -13.98
N ARG A 533 22.21 -9.71 -14.70
CA ARG A 533 23.13 -9.78 -15.85
C ARG A 533 22.35 -10.12 -17.12
N ILE A 534 22.93 -9.80 -18.27
CA ILE A 534 22.37 -10.14 -19.58
C ILE A 534 23.34 -11.10 -20.26
N GLN A 535 22.85 -12.28 -20.63
CA GLN A 535 23.57 -13.25 -21.42
C GLN A 535 23.28 -13.03 -22.92
N ASP A 536 24.30 -13.15 -23.76
CA ASP A 536 24.22 -13.07 -25.22
C ASP A 536 23.55 -11.78 -25.75
N GLY A 537 23.86 -10.65 -25.10
CA GLY A 537 23.38 -9.32 -25.47
C GLY A 537 23.67 -8.26 -24.42
N ASP A 538 23.00 -7.12 -24.54
CA ASP A 538 23.09 -6.00 -23.61
C ASP A 538 21.71 -5.34 -23.38
N ILE A 539 21.66 -4.26 -22.59
CA ILE A 539 20.42 -3.56 -22.28
C ILE A 539 19.76 -2.94 -23.53
N ILE A 540 20.52 -2.60 -24.56
CA ILE A 540 20.04 -1.96 -25.79
C ILE A 540 19.41 -3.00 -26.71
N VAL A 541 20.13 -4.07 -27.04
CA VAL A 541 19.69 -5.08 -28.02
C VAL A 541 18.88 -6.22 -27.40
N GLY A 542 19.03 -6.44 -26.09
CA GLY A 542 18.39 -7.52 -25.35
C GLY A 542 19.19 -8.81 -25.36
N GLY A 543 18.85 -9.69 -24.43
CA GLY A 543 19.52 -10.96 -24.18
C GLY A 543 18.68 -11.79 -23.22
N LEU A 544 19.23 -12.85 -22.66
CA LEU A 544 18.61 -13.53 -21.53
C LEU A 544 18.97 -12.78 -20.23
N PHE A 545 17.97 -12.21 -19.57
CA PHE A 545 18.13 -11.52 -18.29
C PHE A 545 18.17 -12.57 -17.19
N ILE A 546 19.19 -12.49 -16.32
CA ILE A 546 19.43 -13.46 -15.26
C ILE A 546 19.69 -12.72 -13.97
N ARG A 547 18.96 -13.07 -12.91
CA ARG A 547 19.19 -12.54 -11.57
C ARG A 547 19.23 -13.64 -10.54
N ASP A 548 20.33 -13.67 -9.78
CA ASP A 548 20.47 -14.59 -8.67
C ASP A 548 19.79 -14.04 -7.41
N TYR A 549 19.23 -14.95 -6.64
CA TYR A 549 18.60 -14.72 -5.34
C TYR A 549 19.22 -15.69 -4.34
N GLN A 550 19.10 -15.39 -3.04
CA GLN A 550 19.60 -16.26 -1.96
C GLN A 550 19.22 -17.74 -2.17
N ASN A 551 17.96 -17.97 -2.53
CA ASN A 551 17.40 -19.30 -2.67
C ASN A 551 17.01 -19.63 -4.11
N GLY A 552 17.48 -18.92 -5.14
CA GLY A 552 17.02 -19.18 -6.50
C GLY A 552 17.64 -18.31 -7.58
N ILE A 553 17.09 -18.41 -8.78
CA ILE A 553 17.52 -17.72 -9.99
C ILE A 553 16.25 -17.34 -10.77
N VAL A 554 16.20 -16.10 -11.22
CA VAL A 554 15.14 -15.58 -12.10
C VAL A 554 15.72 -15.39 -13.49
N LEU A 555 15.02 -15.89 -14.50
CA LEU A 555 15.38 -15.84 -15.91
C LEU A 555 14.26 -15.16 -16.67
N VAL A 556 14.58 -14.16 -17.49
CA VAL A 556 13.60 -13.53 -18.40
C VAL A 556 14.20 -13.38 -19.78
N ASN A 557 13.50 -13.92 -20.78
CA ASN A 557 13.75 -13.60 -22.18
C ASN A 557 12.73 -12.55 -22.63
N PRO A 558 13.12 -11.27 -22.72
CA PRO A 558 12.21 -10.21 -23.13
C PRO A 558 12.12 -10.06 -24.65
N ARG A 559 12.92 -10.80 -25.42
CA ARG A 559 12.90 -10.75 -26.89
C ARG A 559 11.70 -11.53 -27.43
N HIS A 560 11.29 -11.20 -28.66
CA HIS A 560 10.15 -11.80 -29.35
C HIS A 560 10.56 -12.81 -30.44
N ASP A 561 11.84 -12.83 -30.81
CA ASP A 561 12.38 -13.36 -32.06
C ASP A 561 13.64 -14.21 -31.85
N ARG A 562 14.02 -14.49 -30.60
CA ARG A 562 15.17 -15.36 -30.28
C ARG A 562 14.96 -16.10 -28.97
N SER A 563 15.31 -17.39 -28.97
CA SER A 563 15.39 -18.24 -27.79
C SER A 563 16.83 -18.29 -27.26
N TYR A 564 17.00 -18.58 -25.97
CA TYR A 564 18.31 -18.71 -25.33
C TYR A 564 18.43 -20.03 -24.58
N THR A 565 19.65 -20.52 -24.40
CA THR A 565 19.91 -21.72 -23.59
C THR A 565 20.50 -21.34 -22.25
N PHE A 566 20.03 -21.95 -21.18
CA PHE A 566 20.54 -21.79 -19.82
C PHE A 566 20.85 -23.15 -19.19
N THR A 567 22.05 -23.31 -18.64
CA THR A 567 22.44 -24.53 -17.91
C THR A 567 22.16 -24.35 -16.42
N VAL A 568 21.32 -25.22 -15.87
CA VAL A 568 20.90 -25.15 -14.46
C VAL A 568 22.08 -25.48 -13.53
N PRO A 569 22.48 -24.58 -12.61
CA PRO A 569 23.73 -24.75 -11.86
C PRO A 569 23.64 -25.70 -10.67
N ARG A 570 22.42 -25.97 -10.18
CA ARG A 570 22.14 -26.86 -9.04
C ARG A 570 20.70 -27.35 -9.11
N ASP A 571 20.37 -28.41 -8.37
CA ASP A 571 19.00 -28.91 -8.26
C ASP A 571 18.07 -27.80 -7.75
N LEU A 572 17.06 -27.44 -8.55
CA LEU A 572 16.12 -26.36 -8.29
C LEU A 572 14.73 -26.76 -8.75
N TYR A 573 13.69 -26.16 -8.15
CA TYR A 573 12.31 -26.30 -8.56
C TYR A 573 11.91 -25.18 -9.53
N ASP A 574 11.07 -25.48 -10.51
CA ASP A 574 10.40 -24.47 -11.32
C ASP A 574 9.15 -23.89 -10.61
N TRP A 575 8.36 -23.10 -11.34
CA TRP A 575 7.09 -22.55 -10.86
C TRP A 575 6.12 -23.60 -10.31
N ASP A 576 6.08 -24.78 -10.94
CA ASP A 576 5.14 -25.87 -10.69
C ASP A 576 5.71 -26.91 -9.72
N ARG A 577 6.86 -26.61 -9.08
CA ARG A 577 7.61 -27.50 -8.20
C ARG A 577 8.14 -28.77 -8.89
N ASN A 578 8.35 -28.74 -10.19
CA ASN A 578 9.10 -29.80 -10.86
C ASN A 578 10.59 -29.65 -10.56
N LEU A 579 11.22 -30.75 -10.12
CA LEU A 579 12.66 -30.76 -9.86
C LEU A 579 13.43 -30.73 -11.18
N ILE A 580 14.19 -29.67 -11.40
CA ILE A 580 15.13 -29.51 -12.48
C ILE A 580 16.53 -29.79 -11.96
N ARG A 581 17.21 -30.78 -12.56
CA ARG A 581 18.52 -31.24 -12.08
C ARG A 581 19.64 -30.31 -12.50
N ALA A 582 20.70 -30.28 -11.70
CA ALA A 582 21.94 -29.63 -12.08
C ALA A 582 22.45 -30.16 -13.44
N GLY A 583 22.94 -29.27 -14.29
CA GLY A 583 23.43 -29.59 -15.63
C GLY A 583 22.36 -29.70 -16.70
N THR A 584 21.06 -29.69 -16.35
CA THR A 584 19.98 -29.63 -17.35
C THR A 584 20.11 -28.35 -18.19
N GLN A 585 20.07 -28.49 -19.51
CA GLN A 585 20.00 -27.36 -20.45
C GLN A 585 18.54 -27.03 -20.73
N LEU A 586 18.14 -25.82 -20.38
CA LEU A 586 16.80 -25.29 -20.62
C LEU A 586 16.81 -24.36 -21.82
N THR A 587 15.83 -24.51 -22.70
CA THR A 587 15.52 -23.52 -23.75
C THR A 587 14.53 -22.50 -23.18
N ILE A 588 14.93 -21.23 -23.18
CA ILE A 588 14.11 -20.10 -22.74
C ILE A 588 13.55 -19.40 -23.97
N GLU A 589 12.30 -19.71 -24.28
CA GLU A 589 11.58 -19.18 -25.43
C GLU A 589 11.31 -17.67 -25.34
N PRO A 590 11.04 -16.99 -26.47
CA PRO A 590 10.60 -15.60 -26.48
C PRO A 590 9.48 -15.30 -25.48
N HIS A 591 9.56 -14.13 -24.85
CA HIS A 591 8.61 -13.67 -23.84
C HIS A 591 8.32 -14.70 -22.73
N THR A 592 9.38 -15.30 -22.19
CA THR A 592 9.30 -16.30 -21.11
C THR A 592 9.97 -15.78 -19.85
N GLY A 593 9.25 -15.85 -18.73
CA GLY A 593 9.78 -15.65 -17.39
C GLY A 593 9.81 -16.98 -16.65
N LEU A 594 11.00 -17.40 -16.23
CA LEU A 594 11.22 -18.63 -15.48
C LEU A 594 11.85 -18.29 -14.13
N VAL A 595 11.24 -18.80 -13.07
CA VAL A 595 11.81 -18.76 -11.72
C VAL A 595 12.23 -20.16 -11.33
N LEU A 596 13.50 -20.32 -10.98
CA LEU A 596 14.08 -21.53 -10.44
C LEU A 596 14.43 -21.28 -8.98
N TRP A 597 13.96 -22.11 -8.05
CA TRP A 597 14.11 -21.83 -6.63
C TRP A 597 14.37 -23.09 -5.80
N SER A 598 14.90 -22.89 -4.61
CA SER A 598 15.26 -23.94 -3.68
C SER A 598 14.34 -23.91 -2.46
N ALA A 599 13.95 -25.10 -2.00
CA ALA A 599 12.98 -25.28 -0.94
C ALA A 599 13.31 -26.53 -0.12
N PRO A 600 13.06 -26.55 1.20
CA PRO A 600 12.95 -27.82 1.90
C PRO A 600 11.68 -28.57 1.45
N ASP A 601 11.76 -29.89 1.45
CA ASP A 601 10.62 -30.77 1.20
C ASP A 601 10.69 -31.92 2.20
N ILE A 602 9.82 -31.89 3.22
CA ILE A 602 9.92 -32.80 4.37
C ILE A 602 8.88 -33.91 4.22
N SER A 603 9.37 -35.11 3.91
CA SER A 603 8.60 -36.34 3.98
C SER A 603 8.58 -36.86 5.41
N ILE A 604 7.42 -37.32 5.87
CA ILE A 604 7.22 -37.86 7.21
C ILE A 604 6.46 -39.18 7.09
N SER A 605 6.86 -40.17 7.89
CA SER A 605 6.10 -41.42 8.09
C SER A 605 5.99 -41.75 9.57
N LEU A 606 4.90 -42.41 9.93
CA LEU A 606 4.56 -42.80 11.30
C LEU A 606 4.31 -44.30 11.35
N SER A 607 4.88 -44.97 12.34
CA SER A 607 4.68 -46.41 12.55
C SER A 607 4.53 -46.73 14.04
N PRO A 608 3.48 -47.45 14.46
CA PRO A 608 3.37 -47.95 15.83
C PRO A 608 4.11 -49.28 16.01
N THR A 609 4.45 -49.62 17.25
CA THR A 609 4.96 -50.95 17.61
C THR A 609 3.88 -52.04 17.53
N SER A 610 2.61 -51.69 17.73
CA SER A 610 1.44 -52.57 17.53
C SER A 610 0.24 -51.75 17.09
N VAL A 611 -0.61 -52.34 16.25
CA VAL A 611 -1.91 -51.77 15.83
C VAL A 611 -3.09 -52.36 16.62
N GLU A 612 -2.86 -53.43 17.40
CA GLU A 612 -3.84 -54.05 18.30
C GLU A 612 -3.30 -54.00 19.73
N VAL A 613 -4.01 -53.32 20.61
CA VAL A 613 -3.52 -52.93 21.95
C VAL A 613 -4.72 -52.89 22.90
N LEU A 614 -4.60 -53.51 24.08
CA LEU A 614 -5.69 -53.51 25.07
C LEU A 614 -5.71 -52.21 25.89
N PRO A 615 -6.87 -51.79 26.41
CA PRO A 615 -6.95 -50.68 27.37
C PRO A 615 -5.98 -50.87 28.55
N GLY A 616 -5.27 -49.82 28.92
CA GLY A 616 -4.23 -49.80 29.95
C GLY A 616 -2.80 -50.09 29.44
N GLU A 617 -2.65 -50.68 28.26
CA GLU A 617 -1.33 -50.96 27.66
C GLU A 617 -0.71 -49.72 27.00
N THR A 618 0.59 -49.81 26.69
CA THR A 618 1.32 -48.73 26.04
C THR A 618 1.75 -49.07 24.62
N VAL A 619 1.68 -48.10 23.72
CA VAL A 619 2.14 -48.20 22.33
C VAL A 619 3.25 -47.20 22.12
N GLN A 620 4.36 -47.63 21.51
CA GLN A 620 5.37 -46.70 21.04
C GLN A 620 5.14 -46.41 19.55
N PHE A 621 5.13 -45.14 19.21
CA PHE A 621 5.10 -44.64 17.86
C PHE A 621 6.47 -44.12 17.46
N THR A 622 6.89 -44.44 16.24
CA THR A 622 8.11 -43.96 15.61
C THR A 622 7.74 -43.07 14.43
N VAL A 623 8.10 -41.79 14.53
CA VAL A 623 8.04 -40.81 13.44
C VAL A 623 9.40 -40.78 12.76
N THR A 624 9.45 -41.09 11.47
CA THR A 624 10.65 -40.88 10.65
C THR A 624 10.42 -39.72 9.71
N TYR A 625 11.42 -38.85 9.57
CA TYR A 625 11.35 -37.71 8.66
C TYR A 625 12.59 -37.66 7.76
N ARG A 626 12.42 -37.13 6.55
CA ARG A 626 13.49 -36.92 5.58
C ARG A 626 13.26 -35.66 4.76
N ASN A 627 14.30 -34.84 4.63
CA ASN A 627 14.29 -33.72 3.69
C ASN A 627 14.70 -34.19 2.29
N THR A 628 13.75 -34.26 1.37
CA THR A 628 13.93 -34.56 -0.05
C THR A 628 14.07 -33.31 -0.91
N GLY A 629 14.07 -32.13 -0.29
CA GLY A 629 14.13 -30.84 -0.97
C GLY A 629 15.52 -30.42 -1.42
N THR A 630 15.59 -29.22 -1.96
CA THR A 630 16.80 -28.59 -2.51
C THR A 630 17.41 -27.55 -1.55
N ALA A 631 16.77 -27.29 -0.40
CA ALA A 631 17.28 -26.44 0.68
C ALA A 631 17.12 -27.10 2.06
N PRO A 632 17.94 -26.72 3.07
CA PRO A 632 17.76 -27.22 4.44
C PRO A 632 16.42 -26.78 5.03
N GLY A 633 15.73 -27.69 5.72
CA GLY A 633 14.56 -27.36 6.52
C GLY A 633 15.02 -26.81 7.87
N THR A 634 14.67 -25.56 8.20
CA THR A 634 15.05 -24.95 9.47
C THR A 634 13.83 -24.75 10.36
N ASN A 635 13.98 -24.95 11.67
CA ASN A 635 12.91 -24.86 12.67
C ASN A 635 11.63 -25.62 12.27
N VAL A 636 11.79 -26.84 11.76
CA VAL A 636 10.68 -27.65 11.26
C VAL A 636 9.85 -28.13 12.44
N ARG A 637 8.59 -27.66 12.54
CA ARG A 637 7.62 -28.15 13.52
C ARG A 637 6.99 -29.44 13.02
N ILE A 638 7.20 -30.54 13.75
CA ILE A 638 6.56 -31.83 13.51
C ILE A 638 5.55 -32.05 14.63
N ALA A 639 4.27 -32.16 14.28
CA ALA A 639 3.18 -32.36 15.22
C ALA A 639 2.39 -33.62 14.87
N VAL A 640 2.20 -34.49 15.85
CA VAL A 640 1.44 -35.73 15.71
C VAL A 640 0.19 -35.64 16.60
N PRO A 641 -1.02 -35.70 16.03
CA PRO A 641 -2.25 -35.72 16.83
C PRO A 641 -2.29 -36.92 17.78
N LEU A 642 -2.69 -36.70 19.03
CA LEU A 642 -3.08 -37.76 19.97
C LEU A 642 -4.58 -38.00 19.83
N PRO A 643 -5.03 -39.20 19.40
CA PRO A 643 -6.44 -39.55 19.41
C PRO A 643 -7.04 -39.56 20.82
N ASP A 644 -8.36 -39.39 20.90
CA ASP A 644 -9.10 -39.56 22.15
C ASP A 644 -8.88 -40.97 22.74
N GLY A 645 -8.80 -41.07 24.06
CA GLY A 645 -8.48 -42.32 24.75
C GLY A 645 -7.00 -42.69 24.74
N MET A 646 -6.10 -41.79 24.33
CA MET A 646 -4.65 -41.96 24.47
C MET A 646 -4.03 -40.88 25.35
N THR A 647 -3.09 -41.26 26.20
CA THR A 647 -2.32 -40.32 27.03
C THR A 647 -0.84 -40.47 26.80
N LEU A 648 -0.12 -39.36 26.59
CA LEU A 648 1.32 -39.39 26.40
C LEU A 648 2.02 -39.85 27.70
N VAL A 649 2.82 -40.91 27.61
CA VAL A 649 3.66 -41.43 28.69
C VAL A 649 5.05 -40.82 28.62
N GLY A 650 5.61 -40.66 27.42
CA GLY A 650 6.93 -40.08 27.23
C GLY A 650 7.32 -39.96 25.76
N SER A 651 8.42 -39.24 25.48
CA SER A 651 8.94 -39.04 24.12
C SER A 651 10.46 -38.90 24.12
N ASN A 652 11.08 -39.23 22.99
CA ASN A 652 12.50 -39.02 22.73
C ASN A 652 12.72 -38.58 21.26
N PRO A 653 13.29 -37.38 21.01
CA PRO A 653 13.57 -36.30 21.96
C PRO A 653 12.32 -35.87 22.76
N THR A 654 12.50 -35.15 23.86
CA THR A 654 11.37 -34.63 24.64
C THR A 654 10.49 -33.73 23.77
N ALA A 655 9.20 -34.04 23.72
CA ALA A 655 8.17 -33.28 23.03
C ALA A 655 7.39 -32.38 23.99
N THR A 656 6.76 -31.34 23.45
CA THR A 656 5.68 -30.63 24.13
C THR A 656 4.32 -31.22 23.74
N VAL A 657 3.33 -31.11 24.63
CA VAL A 657 1.93 -31.41 24.30
C VAL A 657 1.17 -30.11 24.21
N GLU A 658 0.65 -29.82 23.03
CA GLU A 658 -0.07 -28.57 22.72
C GLU A 658 -1.34 -28.93 21.97
N ASN A 659 -2.50 -28.50 22.47
CA ASN A 659 -3.80 -28.71 21.80
C ASN A 659 -4.05 -30.17 21.36
N GLY A 660 -3.70 -31.14 22.21
CA GLY A 660 -3.85 -32.57 21.91
C GLY A 660 -2.86 -33.12 20.87
N GLN A 661 -1.73 -32.46 20.65
CA GLN A 661 -0.68 -32.91 19.73
C GLN A 661 0.65 -33.11 20.44
N VAL A 662 1.41 -34.14 20.07
CA VAL A 662 2.82 -34.31 20.44
C VAL A 662 3.68 -33.53 19.45
N VAL A 663 4.45 -32.57 19.93
CA VAL A 663 5.12 -31.56 19.10
C VAL A 663 6.62 -31.57 19.33
N TRP A 664 7.37 -31.56 18.22
CA TRP A 664 8.81 -31.32 18.19
C TRP A 664 9.12 -30.15 17.27
N VAL A 665 10.17 -29.40 17.60
CA VAL A 665 10.79 -28.43 16.69
C VAL A 665 12.19 -28.92 16.37
N VAL A 666 12.43 -29.27 15.11
CA VAL A 666 13.74 -29.73 14.63
C VAL A 666 14.49 -28.51 14.09
N PRO A 667 15.61 -28.07 14.72
CA PRO A 667 16.25 -26.80 14.37
C PRO A 667 16.77 -26.77 12.94
N ASN A 668 17.30 -27.89 12.45
CA ASN A 668 17.86 -28.01 11.11
C ASN A 668 17.76 -29.45 10.60
N ILE A 669 17.26 -29.61 9.38
CA ILE A 669 17.23 -30.85 8.60
C ILE A 669 17.96 -30.55 7.29
N PRO A 670 19.26 -30.89 7.18
CA PRO A 670 20.02 -30.69 5.95
C PRO A 670 19.33 -31.31 4.73
N VAL A 671 19.69 -30.89 3.53
CA VAL A 671 19.26 -31.57 2.29
C VAL A 671 19.66 -33.05 2.37
N ASN A 672 18.73 -33.96 2.02
CA ASN A 672 18.84 -35.41 2.22
C ASN A 672 18.96 -35.89 3.67
N GLY A 673 18.91 -34.98 4.66
CA GLY A 673 18.96 -35.31 6.07
C GLY A 673 17.72 -36.10 6.51
N THR A 674 17.93 -37.05 7.43
CA THR A 674 16.89 -37.87 8.02
C THR A 674 16.92 -37.77 9.55
N GLY A 675 15.83 -38.14 10.20
CA GLY A 675 15.82 -38.33 11.64
C GLY A 675 14.63 -39.13 12.12
N THR A 676 14.61 -39.38 13.43
CA THR A 676 13.58 -40.20 14.08
C THR A 676 13.17 -39.57 15.40
N LEU A 677 11.86 -39.49 15.62
CA LEU A 677 11.23 -39.08 16.87
C LEU A 677 10.41 -40.26 17.37
N ARG A 678 10.39 -40.49 18.68
CA ARG A 678 9.59 -41.56 19.29
C ARG A 678 8.72 -40.99 20.39
N PHE A 679 7.51 -41.50 20.50
CA PHE A 679 6.65 -41.21 21.65
C PHE A 679 5.87 -42.45 22.06
N THR A 680 5.65 -42.61 23.35
CA THR A 680 4.89 -43.70 23.93
C THR A 680 3.61 -43.14 24.51
N VAL A 681 2.48 -43.75 24.16
CA VAL A 681 1.16 -43.43 24.69
C VAL A 681 0.61 -44.60 25.48
N ARG A 682 -0.26 -44.34 26.43
CA ARG A 682 -1.09 -45.34 27.11
C ARG A 682 -2.52 -45.23 26.58
N VAL A 683 -3.07 -46.36 26.16
CA VAL A 683 -4.49 -46.48 25.76
C VAL A 683 -5.34 -46.53 27.03
N GLN A 684 -6.41 -45.74 27.09
CA GLN A 684 -7.30 -45.65 28.26
C GLN A 684 -8.43 -46.66 28.23
#